data_AF-A0AAD5UNS3-F1
#
_entry.id   AF-A0AAD5UNS3-F1
#
_cell.length_a   1.000
_cell.length_b   1.000
_cell.length_c   1.000
_cell.angle_alpha   90.00
_cell.angle_beta   90.00
_cell.angle_gamma   90.00
#
_symmetry.space_group_name_H-M   'P 1'
#
loop_
_entity.id
_entity.type
_entity.pdbx_description
1 polymer ?
#
loop_
_entity_poly.entity_id
_entity_poly.type
_entity_poly.pdbx_seq_one_letter_code
_entity_poly.pdbx_strand_id
1 'polypeptide(L)'
;MFGQTPRKNPVRTTATPRSIAKYSSAKKTSHTGTPILKKESLKSQLYQSDAVTIQKIDILSSMKEKIAVSSQQDVFVGETNTARIIAGRFPFAVEPVDLGVARDGSLVLLLKSVHHAVRYHLAVLQDVGNQYTVSWEKNFKFDLDIDEETLKLSLSNGGPICLLHSSKRCVVSSIYSELEFDYEHPVSLKYEIIGFGIDNSRPTVESESKCWAIALTHQTILELDISFNKKKSKIVPKEIEYDEFTETYSKLEQAIFFGGKSANPISFELKNLSSDINGPCLELSKSIMNCENKHLLNILDDSSYMNDSLYRLDEIIQTLKRNNLVPNLLDATAFELLFNAEKVAAMRALWIYQNTVLKHMNEHPDSLEDESYLLLLERTISTFVSDKTLRDFFRTEASELPKFIVYLQSGIQQLLNGNANYGNLLSVYESTKIINCIFSAGFAYRKQNHSLYNIESDYFSIEPWTGTNELLNAFQIQFELLTNAIDTLEKSAGEFDAQNLNLDSFEQVFDDPKRLKENMLKQLLNISEYLLQSFHDRKNYLKTTGVSQAIQDELMISYHVFQKKAIDYLRQYDQLEGAFYLAETFHDLDTLVGLTLGEQNIESRARNYINRFGNEFAQILYQAYFDSDQLTRLVEEDKEHPQYLQEYLLKNNLGYLSWIQYMNHGQYEDASKMLWNVANEETDLSKQAICVAVSKLAYLNSKAADLEEKLEIFETAEDFIVQQKSIYDDFLSRLVSEGIDPENNMEENFSFILENFYSGAVEGSKALVPVIKRALQKLLNLQKLQFGEITTILAYQNSVGNDNFFAAWELIQATLDSQINSVSNQVLEYQLVGIWRKCWLSDDWNELCERSQTVSDEELIEVLKQTNIYSVINGIYEKNLPEDHVQIPSPGDIALDTTVDLSEIYPELTQEQIAHVQLLFQEEQHALERLVKNARLDQYLRQCMVLCKSSTEMQIDE
;
A
#
# COMPACT_ATOMS: atom_id res chain seq x y z
N MET A 1 11.73 -54.21 -14.04
CA MET A 1 11.94 -55.68 -14.05
C MET A 1 12.54 -56.07 -12.71
N PHE A 2 11.80 -56.77 -11.84
CA PHE A 2 11.99 -58.20 -11.48
C PHE A 2 13.45 -58.55 -11.12
N GLY A 3 13.82 -59.18 -10.00
CA GLY A 3 13.08 -59.85 -8.94
C GLY A 3 13.99 -60.95 -8.32
N GLN A 4 13.88 -61.12 -7.00
CA GLN A 4 13.91 -62.37 -6.22
C GLN A 4 15.15 -63.29 -6.12
N THR A 5 15.69 -63.39 -4.88
CA THR A 5 15.87 -64.56 -3.95
C THR A 5 16.42 -65.92 -4.43
N PRO A 6 17.02 -66.77 -3.54
CA PRO A 6 16.28 -67.67 -2.59
C PRO A 6 16.93 -67.75 -1.18
N ARG A 7 16.17 -67.78 -0.06
CA ARG A 7 15.49 -68.89 0.67
C ARG A 7 16.39 -70.01 1.27
N LYS A 8 16.34 -70.21 2.60
CA LYS A 8 15.59 -71.30 3.30
C LYS A 8 15.68 -71.27 4.86
N ASN A 9 14.49 -71.07 5.44
CA ASN A 9 13.87 -71.38 6.75
C ASN A 9 14.15 -72.78 7.39
N PRO A 10 13.45 -73.21 8.48
CA PRO A 10 13.15 -72.61 9.82
C PRO A 10 13.24 -73.67 10.96
N VAL A 11 12.76 -73.36 12.19
CA VAL A 11 11.75 -74.14 12.98
C VAL A 11 11.39 -73.38 14.28
N ARG A 12 10.14 -73.57 14.73
CA ARG A 12 9.37 -72.87 15.77
C ARG A 12 8.89 -73.90 16.81
N THR A 13 8.65 -73.54 18.09
CA THR A 13 7.60 -74.02 19.06
C THR A 13 8.03 -73.76 20.53
N THR A 14 7.39 -72.88 21.34
CA THR A 14 6.16 -72.91 22.19
C THR A 14 6.32 -73.36 23.66
N ALA A 15 5.67 -72.60 24.57
CA ALA A 15 4.94 -72.98 25.81
C ALA A 15 5.57 -72.80 27.22
N THR A 16 5.00 -71.83 27.95
CA THR A 16 4.52 -71.74 29.37
C THR A 16 5.28 -72.33 30.59
N PRO A 17 5.09 -71.71 31.79
CA PRO A 17 5.90 -71.97 32.99
C PRO A 17 5.34 -73.10 33.88
N ARG A 18 6.24 -73.87 34.52
CA ARG A 18 5.91 -74.93 35.49
C ARG A 18 6.09 -74.48 36.93
N SER A 19 5.02 -74.63 37.69
CA SER A 19 4.98 -74.82 39.14
C SER A 19 5.67 -76.11 39.58
N ILE A 20 6.35 -76.11 40.72
CA ILE A 20 6.45 -77.30 41.60
C ILE A 20 6.32 -76.84 43.06
N ALA A 21 5.22 -77.29 43.69
CA ALA A 21 5.04 -77.37 45.13
C ALA A 21 5.45 -78.76 45.63
N LYS A 22 5.93 -78.83 46.89
CA LYS A 22 5.99 -79.97 47.85
C LYS A 22 7.16 -79.67 48.83
N TYR A 23 7.10 -79.76 50.16
CA TYR A 23 6.36 -80.62 51.07
C TYR A 23 6.15 -79.92 52.43
N SER A 24 5.02 -80.25 53.06
CA SER A 24 4.66 -80.00 54.45
C SER A 24 5.38 -80.93 55.44
N SER A 25 5.70 -80.43 56.64
CA SER A 25 5.65 -81.24 57.87
C SER A 25 5.22 -80.39 59.06
N ALA A 26 4.10 -80.77 59.66
CA ALA A 26 3.46 -80.13 60.79
C ALA A 26 4.13 -80.47 62.14
N LYS A 27 4.09 -79.53 63.07
CA LYS A 27 3.94 -79.80 64.51
C LYS A 27 2.91 -78.84 65.11
N LYS A 28 1.92 -79.42 65.79
CA LYS A 28 0.82 -78.77 66.53
C LYS A 28 1.27 -78.38 67.95
N THR A 29 0.76 -77.25 68.45
CA THR A 29 0.21 -77.03 69.82
C THR A 29 -0.69 -75.79 69.75
N SER A 30 -2.02 -75.97 69.68
CA SER A 30 -3.05 -75.69 70.73
C SER A 30 -3.48 -74.22 70.88
N HIS A 31 -4.67 -73.86 70.34
CA HIS A 31 -5.88 -73.37 71.05
C HIS A 31 -5.81 -71.87 71.42
N THR A 32 -6.70 -70.93 71.04
CA THR A 32 -8.16 -70.80 70.81
C THR A 32 -8.37 -69.53 69.93
N GLY A 33 -9.30 -69.33 68.98
CA GLY A 33 -10.74 -69.56 68.98
C GLY A 33 -11.52 -68.24 68.70
N THR A 34 -11.57 -67.79 67.42
CA THR A 34 -12.64 -66.98 66.73
C THR A 34 -13.06 -65.57 67.22
N PRO A 35 -13.74 -64.71 66.41
CA PRO A 35 -14.11 -64.77 64.98
C PRO A 35 -13.68 -63.54 64.13
N ILE A 36 -13.85 -63.70 62.82
CA ILE A 36 -13.61 -62.73 61.75
C ILE A 36 -14.73 -61.67 61.72
N LEU A 37 -14.37 -60.39 61.71
CA LEU A 37 -15.21 -59.25 61.28
C LEU A 37 -14.62 -58.64 60.00
N LYS A 38 -15.51 -58.28 59.07
CA LYS A 38 -15.25 -57.85 57.69
C LYS A 38 -14.28 -56.64 57.62
N LYS A 39 -13.31 -56.70 56.70
CA LYS A 39 -12.45 -55.57 56.31
C LYS A 39 -13.26 -54.57 55.49
N GLU A 40 -13.74 -53.51 56.15
CA GLU A 40 -13.96 -52.21 55.50
C GLU A 40 -12.71 -51.36 55.74
N SER A 41 -12.22 -50.71 54.69
CA SER A 41 -10.96 -49.98 54.66
C SER A 41 -11.03 -48.69 55.49
N LEU A 42 -10.49 -48.74 56.72
CA LEU A 42 -10.16 -47.56 57.52
C LEU A 42 -9.07 -46.74 56.82
N LYS A 43 -9.33 -45.47 56.49
CA LYS A 43 -8.29 -44.51 56.12
C LYS A 43 -7.56 -44.09 57.40
N SER A 44 -6.40 -44.69 57.68
CA SER A 44 -5.53 -44.27 58.78
C SER A 44 -4.22 -43.68 58.23
N GLN A 45 -3.86 -42.48 58.67
CA GLN A 45 -2.49 -41.97 58.50
C GLN A 45 -1.59 -42.66 59.54
N LEU A 46 -0.45 -43.19 59.08
CA LEU A 46 0.45 -44.05 59.84
C LEU A 46 1.79 -43.33 59.95
N TYR A 47 2.16 -42.93 61.18
CA TYR A 47 3.43 -42.27 61.44
C TYR A 47 4.38 -43.28 62.09
N GLN A 48 5.53 -43.51 61.48
CA GLN A 48 6.48 -44.54 61.89
C GLN A 48 7.83 -43.89 62.24
N SER A 49 8.32 -44.16 63.44
CA SER A 49 9.69 -43.92 63.90
C SER A 49 10.27 -45.24 64.42
N ASP A 50 11.59 -45.37 64.45
CA ASP A 50 12.32 -46.64 64.70
C ASP A 50 11.98 -47.36 66.03
N ALA A 51 11.23 -46.72 66.95
CA ALA A 51 10.78 -47.34 68.20
C ALA A 51 9.24 -47.34 68.43
N VAL A 52 8.44 -46.55 67.71
CA VAL A 52 7.00 -46.36 68.00
C VAL A 52 6.18 -46.15 66.71
N THR A 53 5.01 -46.81 66.63
CA THR A 53 4.06 -46.66 65.51
C THR A 53 2.77 -46.02 66.02
N ILE A 54 2.39 -44.87 65.46
CA ILE A 54 1.19 -44.12 65.91
C ILE A 54 0.16 -44.10 64.79
N GLN A 55 -1.07 -44.48 65.13
CA GLN A 55 -2.17 -44.61 64.20
C GLN A 55 -3.35 -43.73 64.64
N LYS A 56 -3.76 -42.80 63.77
CA LYS A 56 -5.01 -42.05 63.94
C LYS A 56 -6.17 -42.96 63.51
N ILE A 57 -7.15 -43.19 64.38
CA ILE A 57 -8.29 -44.10 64.12
C ILE A 57 -9.60 -43.34 64.31
N ASP A 58 -10.39 -43.24 63.24
CA ASP A 58 -11.76 -42.75 63.31
C ASP A 58 -12.70 -43.89 63.71
N ILE A 59 -13.32 -43.78 64.89
CA ILE A 59 -14.30 -44.76 65.37
C ILE A 59 -15.71 -44.22 65.09
N LEU A 60 -16.37 -44.79 64.08
CA LEU A 60 -17.69 -44.38 63.57
C LEU A 60 -18.84 -44.45 64.60
N SER A 61 -18.66 -45.03 65.78
CA SER A 61 -19.75 -45.23 66.75
C SER A 61 -19.90 -44.12 67.82
N SER A 62 -19.06 -43.08 67.85
CA SER A 62 -19.18 -42.01 68.86
C SER A 62 -18.92 -40.57 68.40
N MET A 63 -18.70 -40.30 67.09
CA MET A 63 -18.35 -38.97 66.57
C MET A 63 -17.30 -38.24 67.43
N LYS A 64 -16.23 -38.94 67.82
CA LYS A 64 -15.05 -38.38 68.48
C LYS A 64 -13.80 -39.06 67.92
N GLU A 65 -12.82 -38.27 67.48
CA GLU A 65 -11.52 -38.76 67.00
C GLU A 65 -10.70 -39.31 68.18
N LYS A 66 -10.06 -40.48 68.02
CA LYS A 66 -9.14 -41.04 69.04
C LYS A 66 -7.76 -41.33 68.43
N ILE A 67 -6.71 -41.00 69.19
CA ILE A 67 -5.31 -41.23 68.82
C ILE A 67 -4.83 -42.54 69.48
N ALA A 68 -4.31 -43.49 68.71
CA ALA A 68 -3.74 -44.75 69.21
C ALA A 68 -2.21 -44.77 69.03
N VAL A 69 -1.47 -45.04 70.11
CA VAL A 69 0.00 -45.15 70.12
C VAL A 69 0.36 -46.61 70.39
N SER A 70 1.13 -47.25 69.50
CA SER A 70 1.62 -48.62 69.69
C SER A 70 3.15 -48.65 69.77
N SER A 71 3.69 -49.30 70.81
CA SER A 71 5.10 -49.70 70.88
C SER A 71 5.19 -51.22 70.74
N GLN A 72 6.36 -51.74 70.33
CA GLN A 72 6.56 -53.11 69.83
C GLN A 72 6.20 -54.27 70.80
N GLN A 73 5.67 -54.02 72.00
CA GLN A 73 5.19 -55.08 72.90
C GLN A 73 3.79 -54.91 73.51
N ASP A 74 3.06 -53.81 73.29
CA ASP A 74 1.65 -53.71 73.71
C ASP A 74 0.86 -52.67 72.89
N VAL A 75 -0.38 -53.01 72.50
CA VAL A 75 -1.31 -52.08 71.83
C VAL A 75 -2.12 -51.34 72.90
N PHE A 76 -1.76 -50.09 73.19
CA PHE A 76 -2.51 -49.25 74.13
C PHE A 76 -3.66 -48.53 73.41
N VAL A 77 -4.85 -49.13 73.41
CA VAL A 77 -6.10 -48.37 73.18
C VAL A 77 -6.61 -47.95 74.55
N GLY A 78 -6.17 -46.78 75.02
CA GLY A 78 -6.51 -46.32 76.36
C GLY A 78 -6.63 -44.81 76.45
N GLU A 79 -7.86 -44.34 76.62
CA GLU A 79 -8.25 -43.02 77.17
C GLU A 79 -7.62 -42.72 78.56
N THR A 80 -6.64 -43.48 79.04
CA THR A 80 -6.29 -43.54 80.46
C THR A 80 -4.87 -43.12 80.82
N ASN A 81 -3.85 -43.23 79.97
CA ASN A 81 -2.48 -42.81 80.33
C ASN A 81 -2.10 -41.41 79.82
N THR A 82 -2.29 -41.11 78.52
CA THR A 82 -2.12 -39.74 77.98
C THR A 82 -3.11 -38.77 78.63
N ALA A 83 -4.37 -39.18 78.78
CA ALA A 83 -5.37 -38.38 79.49
C ALA A 83 -5.06 -38.21 81.00
N ARG A 84 -4.39 -39.17 81.68
CA ARG A 84 -3.93 -38.99 83.07
C ARG A 84 -2.74 -38.05 83.18
N ILE A 85 -1.78 -38.11 82.26
CA ILE A 85 -0.63 -37.19 82.20
C ILE A 85 -1.12 -35.76 81.95
N ILE A 86 -2.12 -35.59 81.08
CA ILE A 86 -2.73 -34.30 80.75
C ILE A 86 -3.65 -33.82 81.90
N ALA A 87 -4.55 -34.67 82.42
CA ALA A 87 -5.49 -34.30 83.50
C ALA A 87 -4.81 -34.03 84.86
N GLY A 88 -3.59 -34.54 85.08
CA GLY A 88 -2.82 -34.26 86.29
C GLY A 88 -2.08 -32.92 86.27
N ARG A 89 -1.94 -32.28 85.10
CA ARG A 89 -1.12 -31.06 84.91
C ARG A 89 -1.94 -29.83 84.51
N PHE A 90 -3.07 -30.01 83.82
CA PHE A 90 -3.99 -28.92 83.48
C PHE A 90 -5.16 -28.83 84.47
N PRO A 91 -5.46 -27.65 85.05
CA PRO A 91 -6.54 -27.49 86.03
C PRO A 91 -7.96 -27.50 85.42
N PHE A 92 -8.11 -27.81 84.13
CA PHE A 92 -9.36 -27.76 83.37
C PHE A 92 -9.43 -28.89 82.33
N ALA A 93 -10.63 -29.19 81.80
CA ALA A 93 -10.81 -30.20 80.76
C ALA A 93 -10.17 -29.76 79.44
N VAL A 94 -9.31 -30.61 78.88
CA VAL A 94 -8.58 -30.37 77.62
C VAL A 94 -8.83 -31.55 76.66
N GLU A 95 -9.12 -31.25 75.41
CA GLU A 95 -9.36 -32.22 74.33
C GLU A 95 -8.19 -32.20 73.33
N PRO A 96 -7.60 -33.36 72.95
CA PRO A 96 -6.58 -33.41 71.91
C PRO A 96 -7.20 -33.15 70.53
N VAL A 97 -6.62 -32.22 69.77
CA VAL A 97 -7.08 -31.81 68.43
C VAL A 97 -6.23 -32.42 67.33
N ASP A 98 -4.91 -32.41 67.48
CA ASP A 98 -4.00 -32.93 66.46
C ASP A 98 -2.67 -33.39 67.08
N LEU A 99 -1.91 -34.20 66.35
CA LEU A 99 -0.64 -34.78 66.82
C LEU A 99 0.38 -34.81 65.68
N GLY A 100 1.63 -34.49 66.02
CA GLY A 100 2.79 -34.74 65.17
C GLY A 100 3.94 -35.42 65.91
N VAL A 101 4.89 -35.95 65.16
CA VAL A 101 6.13 -36.55 65.70
C VAL A 101 7.31 -35.66 65.31
N ALA A 102 8.08 -35.24 66.29
CA ALA A 102 9.30 -34.48 66.09
C ALA A 102 10.46 -35.39 65.66
N ARG A 103 11.48 -34.80 65.06
CA ARG A 103 12.63 -35.51 64.44
C ARG A 103 13.49 -36.25 65.46
N ASP A 104 13.45 -35.83 66.72
CA ASP A 104 14.10 -36.44 67.88
C ASP A 104 13.26 -37.57 68.51
N GLY A 105 12.09 -37.89 67.94
CA GLY A 105 11.16 -38.89 68.44
C GLY A 105 10.19 -38.38 69.51
N SER A 106 10.25 -37.10 69.88
CA SER A 106 9.30 -36.48 70.80
C SER A 106 7.91 -36.36 70.17
N LEU A 107 6.86 -36.52 70.98
CA LEU A 107 5.47 -36.36 70.52
C LEU A 107 4.98 -34.94 70.75
N VAL A 108 4.44 -34.31 69.72
CA VAL A 108 3.93 -32.93 69.75
C VAL A 108 2.41 -32.98 69.66
N LEU A 109 1.74 -32.62 70.75
CA LEU A 109 0.28 -32.62 70.87
C LEU A 109 -0.26 -31.20 70.78
N LEU A 110 -1.25 -31.00 69.92
CA LEU A 110 -2.11 -29.82 69.92
C LEU A 110 -3.38 -30.15 70.70
N LEU A 111 -3.65 -29.37 71.73
CA LEU A 111 -4.73 -29.57 72.66
C LEU A 111 -5.64 -28.32 72.68
N LYS A 112 -6.95 -28.50 72.85
CA LYS A 112 -7.96 -27.43 72.93
C LYS A 112 -8.65 -27.48 74.28
N SER A 113 -8.76 -26.34 74.94
CA SER A 113 -9.57 -26.18 76.15
C SER A 113 -10.65 -25.12 75.95
N VAL A 114 -11.82 -25.36 76.51
CA VAL A 114 -12.97 -24.45 76.44
C VAL A 114 -13.47 -24.22 77.86
N HIS A 115 -13.20 -23.03 78.39
CA HIS A 115 -13.64 -22.66 79.75
C HIS A 115 -14.34 -21.28 79.80
N HIS A 116 -13.79 -20.27 79.11
CA HIS A 116 -14.38 -18.94 78.92
C HIS A 116 -14.10 -18.36 77.52
N ALA A 117 -12.98 -18.76 76.92
CA ALA A 117 -12.61 -18.58 75.52
C ALA A 117 -11.93 -19.87 75.05
N VAL A 118 -11.91 -20.13 73.73
CA VAL A 118 -11.19 -21.27 73.15
C VAL A 118 -9.69 -21.03 73.28
N ARG A 119 -8.97 -21.91 74.00
CA ARG A 119 -7.51 -21.86 74.11
C ARG A 119 -6.89 -23.09 73.48
N TYR A 120 -5.78 -22.89 72.79
CA TYR A 120 -4.98 -23.98 72.26
C TYR A 120 -3.68 -24.10 73.04
N HIS A 121 -3.25 -25.33 73.29
CA HIS A 121 -2.05 -25.66 74.03
C HIS A 121 -1.20 -26.59 73.18
N LEU A 122 0.09 -26.29 73.05
CA LEU A 122 1.06 -27.17 72.41
C LEU A 122 1.88 -27.84 73.52
N ALA A 123 1.80 -29.17 73.60
CA ALA A 123 2.53 -29.95 74.58
C ALA A 123 3.52 -30.86 73.87
N VAL A 124 4.79 -30.82 74.28
CA VAL A 124 5.82 -31.74 73.79
C VAL A 124 6.07 -32.80 74.84
N LEU A 125 5.94 -34.06 74.43
CA LEU A 125 6.09 -35.24 75.26
C LEU A 125 7.39 -35.95 74.86
N GLN A 126 8.26 -36.20 75.83
CA GLN A 126 9.48 -36.96 75.63
C GLN A 126 9.33 -38.36 76.24
N ASP A 127 9.82 -39.37 75.53
CA ASP A 127 9.87 -40.74 76.04
C ASP A 127 11.00 -40.88 77.07
N VAL A 128 10.63 -41.24 78.30
CA VAL A 128 11.56 -41.50 79.40
C VAL A 128 11.27 -42.90 79.93
N GLY A 129 11.64 -43.93 79.16
CA GLY A 129 11.63 -45.32 79.58
C GLY A 129 10.23 -45.86 79.91
N ASN A 130 9.44 -46.17 78.87
CA ASN A 130 8.07 -46.71 78.94
C ASN A 130 7.01 -45.74 79.50
N GLN A 131 7.35 -44.47 79.75
CA GLN A 131 6.40 -43.42 80.10
C GLN A 131 6.72 -42.13 79.35
N TYR A 132 5.68 -41.49 78.81
CA TYR A 132 5.79 -40.16 78.23
C TYR A 132 5.64 -39.11 79.33
N THR A 133 6.57 -38.16 79.39
CA THR A 133 6.47 -37.00 80.28
C THR A 133 6.40 -35.72 79.45
N VAL A 134 5.56 -34.77 79.86
CA VAL A 134 5.52 -33.43 79.25
C VAL A 134 6.84 -32.72 79.56
N SER A 135 7.68 -32.58 78.54
CA SER A 135 8.98 -31.91 78.61
C SER A 135 8.76 -30.40 78.80
N TRP A 136 7.83 -29.82 78.03
CA TRP A 136 7.34 -28.46 78.22
C TRP A 136 5.98 -28.25 77.53
N GLU A 137 5.32 -27.15 77.87
CA GLU A 137 4.03 -26.76 77.29
C GLU A 137 4.00 -25.27 76.95
N LYS A 138 3.28 -24.93 75.87
CA LYS A 138 3.02 -23.56 75.46
C LYS A 138 1.53 -23.29 75.37
N ASN A 139 1.08 -22.19 75.96
CA ASN A 139 -0.31 -21.79 75.99
C ASN A 139 -0.55 -20.67 74.99
N PHE A 140 -1.42 -20.88 74.02
CA PHE A 140 -1.86 -19.85 73.09
C PHE A 140 -3.27 -19.39 73.46
N LYS A 141 -3.38 -18.12 73.83
CA LYS A 141 -4.66 -17.48 74.07
C LYS A 141 -5.05 -16.73 72.80
N PHE A 142 -6.06 -17.25 72.11
CA PHE A 142 -6.67 -16.58 70.97
C PHE A 142 -8.08 -16.14 71.35
N ASP A 143 -8.45 -14.90 71.02
CA ASP A 143 -9.85 -14.47 71.07
C ASP A 143 -10.53 -15.01 69.81
N LEU A 144 -10.91 -16.28 69.86
CA LEU A 144 -11.63 -16.95 68.77
C LEU A 144 -13.13 -16.92 69.08
N ASP A 145 -13.91 -16.41 68.13
CA ASP A 145 -15.36 -16.63 68.12
C ASP A 145 -15.62 -18.14 68.09
N ILE A 146 -16.64 -18.56 68.85
CA ILE A 146 -16.88 -19.96 69.25
C ILE A 146 -17.15 -20.90 68.05
N ASP A 147 -17.39 -20.34 66.86
CA ASP A 147 -17.81 -21.06 65.63
C ASP A 147 -16.73 -21.18 64.54
N GLU A 148 -15.48 -20.78 64.76
CA GLU A 148 -14.41 -20.95 63.75
C GLU A 148 -13.61 -22.26 63.88
N GLU A 149 -13.16 -22.74 62.71
CA GLU A 149 -12.50 -24.02 62.42
C GLU A 149 -11.44 -24.49 63.45
N THR A 150 -11.35 -25.80 63.65
CA THR A 150 -10.30 -26.41 64.47
C THR A 150 -8.92 -26.23 63.84
N LEU A 151 -7.96 -25.69 64.61
CA LEU A 151 -6.57 -25.57 64.16
C LEU A 151 -5.95 -26.95 63.93
N LYS A 152 -5.22 -27.10 62.84
CA LYS A 152 -4.41 -28.28 62.51
C LYS A 152 -2.94 -28.01 62.78
N LEU A 153 -2.21 -29.07 63.12
CA LEU A 153 -0.78 -29.04 63.38
C LEU A 153 -0.03 -29.55 62.14
N SER A 154 0.89 -28.75 61.60
CA SER A 154 1.82 -29.19 60.57
C SER A 154 3.26 -29.08 61.05
N LEU A 155 3.95 -30.22 60.97
CA LEU A 155 5.38 -30.36 61.22
C LEU A 155 6.05 -30.81 59.92
N SER A 156 6.79 -29.92 59.27
CA SER A 156 7.65 -30.34 58.16
C SER A 156 8.90 -31.00 58.73
N ASN A 157 9.07 -32.29 58.44
CA ASN A 157 10.26 -33.05 58.84
C ASN A 157 10.56 -33.04 60.36
N GLY A 158 9.54 -32.85 61.22
CA GLY A 158 9.68 -33.03 62.67
C GLY A 158 10.34 -31.88 63.46
N GLY A 159 10.42 -30.65 62.93
CA GLY A 159 10.91 -29.46 63.67
C GLY A 159 12.17 -28.83 63.07
N PRO A 160 12.57 -27.60 63.50
CA PRO A 160 12.31 -26.97 64.81
C PRO A 160 11.01 -26.14 64.95
N ILE A 161 10.36 -25.80 63.83
CA ILE A 161 9.18 -24.93 63.79
C ILE A 161 7.92 -25.78 63.56
N CYS A 162 6.83 -25.42 64.23
CA CYS A 162 5.49 -25.97 63.99
C CYS A 162 4.54 -24.87 63.51
N LEU A 163 3.66 -25.22 62.58
CA LEU A 163 2.64 -24.31 62.04
C LEU A 163 1.26 -24.78 62.50
N LEU A 164 0.57 -23.92 63.25
CA LEU A 164 -0.81 -24.10 63.68
C LEU A 164 -1.69 -23.30 62.73
N HIS A 165 -2.55 -23.96 61.95
CA HIS A 165 -3.28 -23.29 60.87
C HIS A 165 -4.74 -23.76 60.73
N SER A 166 -5.58 -22.87 60.21
CA SER A 166 -6.94 -23.11 59.70
C SER A 166 -6.98 -22.65 58.22
N SER A 167 -8.11 -22.77 57.52
CA SER A 167 -8.25 -22.30 56.13
C SER A 167 -7.83 -20.84 55.92
N LYS A 168 -7.95 -19.96 56.92
CA LYS A 168 -7.65 -18.52 56.77
C LYS A 168 -6.70 -17.94 57.82
N ARG A 169 -6.10 -18.78 58.68
CA ARG A 169 -5.23 -18.29 59.76
C ARG A 169 -4.02 -19.19 59.92
N CYS A 170 -2.87 -18.60 60.17
CA CYS A 170 -1.63 -19.32 60.46
C CYS A 170 -0.90 -18.71 61.66
N VAL A 171 -0.44 -19.56 62.57
CA VAL A 171 0.39 -19.23 63.73
C VAL A 171 1.65 -20.08 63.64
N VAL A 172 2.80 -19.43 63.80
CA VAL A 172 4.11 -20.08 63.81
C VAL A 172 4.56 -20.25 65.24
N SER A 173 5.06 -21.43 65.61
CA SER A 173 5.67 -21.66 66.92
C SER A 173 6.83 -22.65 66.88
N SER A 174 7.48 -22.87 68.03
CA SER A 174 8.62 -23.77 68.18
C SER A 174 8.19 -24.97 69.01
N ILE A 175 8.78 -26.12 68.70
CA ILE A 175 8.67 -27.34 69.51
C ILE A 175 9.78 -27.44 70.59
N TYR A 176 10.69 -26.48 70.64
CA TYR A 176 11.74 -26.33 71.67
C TYR A 176 11.40 -25.23 72.67
N SER A 177 11.62 -25.50 73.96
CA SER A 177 11.31 -24.60 75.08
C SER A 177 12.19 -23.35 75.18
N GLU A 178 13.35 -23.36 74.52
CA GLU A 178 14.34 -22.27 74.60
C GLU A 178 14.04 -21.12 73.63
N LEU A 179 13.07 -21.30 72.73
CA LEU A 179 12.69 -20.36 71.69
C LEU A 179 11.30 -19.78 71.92
N GLU A 180 11.23 -18.48 72.20
CA GLU A 180 10.00 -17.70 72.19
C GLU A 180 9.89 -16.88 70.89
N PHE A 181 8.69 -16.71 70.36
CA PHE A 181 8.43 -15.92 69.14
C PHE A 181 7.82 -14.59 69.54
N ASP A 182 8.26 -13.51 68.90
CA ASP A 182 7.69 -12.18 69.15
C ASP A 182 6.27 -12.00 68.56
N TYR A 183 5.83 -12.92 67.69
CA TYR A 183 4.54 -12.86 66.99
C TYR A 183 3.70 -14.11 67.32
N GLU A 184 2.93 -14.06 68.43
CA GLU A 184 2.10 -15.18 68.89
C GLU A 184 0.62 -15.04 68.51
N HIS A 185 0.30 -14.14 67.56
CA HIS A 185 -1.06 -13.93 67.07
C HIS A 185 -1.26 -14.53 65.67
N PRO A 186 -2.44 -15.07 65.36
CA PRO A 186 -2.74 -15.65 64.06
C PRO A 186 -2.66 -14.58 62.97
N VAL A 187 -1.84 -14.83 61.95
CA VAL A 187 -1.84 -14.04 60.72
C VAL A 187 -3.10 -14.42 59.95
N SER A 188 -3.98 -13.44 59.69
CA SER A 188 -5.13 -13.64 58.81
C SER A 188 -4.65 -13.66 57.36
N LEU A 189 -4.96 -14.73 56.64
CA LEU A 189 -4.58 -14.92 55.25
C LEU A 189 -5.76 -14.62 54.33
N LYS A 190 -5.48 -14.00 53.18
CA LYS A 190 -6.48 -13.75 52.13
C LYS A 190 -6.94 -15.06 51.47
N TYR A 191 -6.02 -16.02 51.33
CA TYR A 191 -6.20 -17.26 50.57
C TYR A 191 -5.92 -18.51 51.41
N GLU A 192 -6.53 -19.63 51.01
CA GLU A 192 -6.38 -20.92 51.68
C GLU A 192 -4.99 -21.53 51.44
N ILE A 193 -4.43 -22.13 52.48
CA ILE A 193 -3.10 -22.76 52.44
C ILE A 193 -3.22 -24.20 51.90
N ILE A 194 -2.45 -24.49 50.85
CA ILE A 194 -2.46 -25.77 50.12
C ILE A 194 -1.24 -26.64 50.53
N GLY A 195 -0.13 -26.02 50.93
CA GLY A 195 1.08 -26.77 51.29
C GLY A 195 2.12 -25.93 52.03
N PHE A 196 3.09 -26.61 52.65
CA PHE A 196 4.17 -25.96 53.39
C PHE A 196 5.53 -26.63 53.11
N GLY A 197 6.60 -25.85 53.17
CA GLY A 197 7.99 -26.32 53.14
C GLY A 197 8.84 -25.52 54.12
N ILE A 198 9.76 -26.16 54.85
CA ILE A 198 10.65 -25.47 55.79
C ILE A 198 12.07 -26.00 55.58
N ASP A 199 13.07 -25.12 55.71
CA ASP A 199 14.47 -25.49 55.67
C ASP A 199 14.86 -26.44 56.83
N ASN A 200 15.80 -27.34 56.56
CA ASN A 200 16.29 -28.35 57.51
C ASN A 200 17.36 -27.82 58.47
N SER A 201 17.55 -26.50 58.57
CA SER A 201 18.62 -25.92 59.39
C SER A 201 18.35 -26.18 60.88
N ARG A 202 19.34 -26.73 61.59
CA ARG A 202 19.32 -26.87 63.06
C ARG A 202 19.74 -25.53 63.66
N PRO A 203 18.86 -24.77 64.32
CA PRO A 203 19.30 -23.60 65.04
C PRO A 203 20.14 -24.05 66.24
N THR A 204 21.45 -23.81 66.19
CA THR A 204 22.31 -23.88 67.37
C THR A 204 22.15 -22.59 68.15
N VAL A 205 21.81 -22.69 69.44
CA VAL A 205 21.54 -21.56 70.37
C VAL A 205 22.73 -20.58 70.47
N GLU A 206 23.89 -20.96 69.97
CA GLU A 206 25.14 -20.21 70.02
C GLU A 206 25.39 -19.30 68.80
N SER A 207 24.61 -19.40 67.70
CA SER A 207 24.78 -18.58 66.49
C SER A 207 23.46 -17.98 65.99
N GLU A 208 23.49 -16.72 65.50
CA GLU A 208 22.37 -16.12 64.76
C GLU A 208 22.07 -16.99 63.52
N SER A 209 21.07 -17.85 63.65
CA SER A 209 20.71 -18.82 62.62
C SER A 209 19.43 -18.35 61.95
N LYS A 210 19.38 -18.38 60.62
CA LYS A 210 18.17 -18.10 59.83
C LYS A 210 17.56 -19.40 59.34
N CYS A 211 16.24 -19.50 59.41
CA CYS A 211 15.45 -20.56 58.82
C CYS A 211 14.34 -19.92 58.00
N TRP A 212 14.07 -20.46 56.83
CA TRP A 212 12.97 -20.03 55.98
C TRP A 212 11.86 -21.09 56.03
N ALA A 213 10.62 -20.63 56.13
CA ALA A 213 9.42 -21.44 55.95
C ALA A 213 8.58 -20.83 54.83
N ILE A 214 8.03 -21.67 53.96
CA ILE A 214 7.17 -21.27 52.85
C ILE A 214 5.80 -21.90 53.07
N ALA A 215 4.75 -21.08 53.01
CA ALA A 215 3.38 -21.53 52.86
C ALA A 215 2.90 -21.23 51.44
N LEU A 216 2.37 -22.24 50.77
CA LEU A 216 1.77 -22.14 49.44
C LEU A 216 0.28 -21.91 49.60
N THR A 217 -0.24 -20.81 49.07
CA THR A 217 -1.68 -20.61 48.91
C THR A 217 -2.06 -20.71 47.42
N HIS A 218 -3.35 -20.59 47.10
CA HIS A 218 -3.81 -20.62 45.70
C HIS A 218 -3.23 -19.50 44.82
N GLN A 219 -2.84 -18.36 45.40
CA GLN A 219 -2.45 -17.17 44.63
C GLN A 219 -1.16 -16.49 45.13
N THR A 220 -0.76 -16.73 46.39
CA THR A 220 0.44 -16.12 46.97
C THR A 220 1.34 -17.15 47.63
N ILE A 221 2.65 -16.88 47.61
CA ILE A 221 3.62 -17.59 48.42
C ILE A 221 3.92 -16.72 49.63
N LEU A 222 3.69 -17.29 50.83
CA LEU A 222 4.04 -16.63 52.08
C LEU A 222 5.41 -17.14 52.52
N GLU A 223 6.42 -16.29 52.37
CA GLU A 223 7.76 -16.53 52.85
C GLU A 223 7.89 -16.03 54.29
N LEU A 224 8.31 -16.91 55.19
CA LEU A 224 8.54 -16.64 56.60
C LEU A 224 10.05 -16.68 56.85
N ASP A 225 10.65 -15.50 56.95
CA ASP A 225 12.03 -15.35 57.41
C ASP A 225 12.06 -15.43 58.95
N ILE A 226 12.64 -16.50 59.48
CA ILE A 226 12.73 -16.75 60.93
C ILE A 226 14.19 -16.62 61.37
N SER A 227 14.47 -15.67 62.25
CA SER A 227 15.80 -15.45 62.83
C SER A 227 15.79 -15.80 64.33
N PHE A 228 16.73 -16.64 64.77
CA PHE A 228 16.83 -17.08 66.17
C PHE A 228 17.90 -16.29 66.94
N ASN A 229 17.51 -15.64 68.04
CA ASN A 229 18.44 -15.08 69.03
C ASN A 229 18.30 -15.83 70.37
N LYS A 230 19.30 -15.72 71.26
CA LYS A 230 19.47 -16.49 72.52
C LYS A 230 18.24 -16.67 73.44
N LYS A 231 17.14 -15.93 73.23
CA LYS A 231 15.83 -16.10 73.91
C LYS A 231 14.60 -15.73 73.07
N LYS A 232 14.75 -15.10 71.90
CA LYS A 232 13.64 -14.54 71.11
C LYS A 232 13.88 -14.76 69.63
N SER A 233 12.81 -15.01 68.89
CA SER A 233 12.83 -15.16 67.44
C SER A 233 11.91 -14.15 66.79
N LYS A 234 12.43 -13.54 65.72
CA LYS A 234 11.69 -12.59 64.88
C LYS A 234 11.23 -13.30 63.62
N ILE A 235 9.95 -13.14 63.32
CA ILE A 235 9.34 -13.60 62.06
C ILE A 235 9.05 -12.36 61.23
N VAL A 236 9.44 -12.39 59.96
CA VAL A 236 9.01 -11.40 58.97
C VAL A 236 8.22 -12.14 57.89
N PRO A 237 6.88 -12.06 57.90
CA PRO A 237 6.07 -12.56 56.80
C PRO A 237 6.24 -11.64 55.59
N LYS A 238 6.64 -12.21 54.46
CA LYS A 238 6.62 -11.55 53.15
C LYS A 238 5.61 -12.28 52.27
N GLU A 239 4.57 -11.56 51.88
CA GLU A 239 3.64 -12.04 50.87
C GLU A 239 4.16 -11.61 49.51
N ILE A 240 4.55 -12.57 48.67
CA ILE A 240 4.99 -12.31 47.31
C ILE A 240 3.74 -12.41 46.42
N GLU A 241 3.15 -11.26 46.12
CA GLU A 241 2.15 -11.12 45.05
C GLU A 241 2.92 -11.04 43.73
N TYR A 242 2.73 -12.01 42.84
CA TYR A 242 3.26 -11.92 41.48
C TYR A 242 2.41 -10.94 40.69
N ASP A 243 3.04 -9.91 40.14
CA ASP A 243 2.40 -9.03 39.18
C ASP A 243 2.05 -9.83 37.90
N GLU A 244 0.87 -9.56 37.33
CA GLU A 244 0.32 -10.27 36.17
C GLU A 244 1.27 -10.24 34.96
N PHE A 245 2.03 -9.15 34.84
CA PHE A 245 3.09 -8.99 33.85
C PHE A 245 4.20 -10.04 34.02
N THR A 246 4.69 -10.21 35.26
CA THR A 246 5.81 -11.12 35.57
C THR A 246 5.40 -12.57 35.40
N GLU A 247 4.16 -12.90 35.76
CA GLU A 247 3.59 -14.23 35.54
C GLU A 247 3.51 -14.55 34.04
N THR A 248 2.98 -13.63 33.25
CA THR A 248 2.83 -13.79 31.79
C THR A 248 4.19 -13.89 31.11
N TYR A 249 5.15 -13.05 31.48
CA TYR A 249 6.53 -13.11 31.00
C TYR A 249 7.16 -14.47 31.28
N SER A 250 7.08 -14.96 32.52
CA SER A 250 7.72 -16.24 32.88
C SER A 250 7.07 -17.43 32.17
N LYS A 251 5.75 -17.43 31.98
CA LYS A 251 5.05 -18.48 31.20
C LYS A 251 5.48 -18.48 29.73
N LEU A 252 5.58 -17.31 29.11
CA LEU A 252 6.05 -17.17 27.72
C LEU A 252 7.51 -17.63 27.59
N GLU A 253 8.38 -17.15 28.46
CA GLU A 253 9.80 -17.55 28.53
C GLU A 253 9.91 -19.07 28.61
N GLN A 254 9.20 -19.70 29.54
CA GLN A 254 9.23 -21.16 29.70
C GLN A 254 8.72 -21.89 28.45
N ALA A 255 7.65 -21.42 27.82
CA ALA A 255 7.11 -22.03 26.61
C ALA A 255 8.10 -21.98 25.43
N ILE A 256 8.81 -20.87 25.26
CA ILE A 256 9.75 -20.66 24.14
C ILE A 256 11.04 -21.47 24.33
N PHE A 257 11.58 -21.52 25.55
CA PHE A 257 12.84 -22.23 25.81
C PHE A 257 12.66 -23.74 26.05
N PHE A 258 11.52 -24.16 26.60
CA PHE A 258 11.30 -25.55 27.02
C PHE A 258 10.13 -26.25 26.32
N GLY A 259 9.18 -25.52 25.74
CA GLY A 259 7.95 -26.08 25.15
C GLY A 259 8.13 -26.78 23.80
N GLY A 260 9.06 -26.33 22.96
CA GLY A 260 9.31 -26.94 21.64
C GLY A 260 10.02 -28.30 21.67
N LYS A 261 10.45 -28.79 22.84
CA LYS A 261 11.20 -30.04 22.98
C LYS A 261 10.25 -31.21 23.21
N SER A 262 10.10 -32.09 22.21
CA SER A 262 9.25 -33.30 22.30
C SER A 262 9.64 -34.26 23.43
N ALA A 263 10.89 -34.18 23.90
CA ALA A 263 11.38 -34.94 25.06
C ALA A 263 10.96 -34.35 26.42
N ASN A 264 10.33 -33.18 26.43
CA ASN A 264 9.90 -32.54 27.66
C ASN A 264 8.61 -33.19 28.17
N PRO A 265 8.60 -33.80 29.37
CA PRO A 265 7.40 -34.42 29.92
C PRO A 265 6.32 -33.41 30.35
N ILE A 266 6.65 -32.11 30.35
CA ILE A 266 5.76 -31.01 30.77
C ILE A 266 5.22 -30.30 29.51
N SER A 267 3.90 -30.15 29.44
CA SER A 267 3.23 -29.35 28.41
C SER A 267 3.22 -27.87 28.79
N PHE A 268 3.84 -27.01 27.98
CA PHE A 268 3.89 -25.56 28.17
C PHE A 268 2.78 -24.84 27.39
N GLU A 269 1.55 -25.34 27.49
CA GLU A 269 0.40 -24.70 26.87
C GLU A 269 0.07 -23.39 27.59
N LEU A 270 -0.13 -22.32 26.82
CA LEU A 270 -0.38 -20.98 27.35
C LEU A 270 -1.87 -20.80 27.70
N LYS A 271 -2.34 -21.60 28.66
CA LYS A 271 -3.71 -21.51 29.20
C LYS A 271 -3.79 -20.44 30.29
N ASN A 272 -4.89 -19.68 30.31
CA ASN A 272 -5.17 -18.64 31.31
C ASN A 272 -4.06 -17.58 31.40
N LEU A 273 -3.56 -17.10 30.25
CA LEU A 273 -2.74 -15.89 30.22
C LEU A 273 -3.63 -14.65 30.44
N SER A 274 -3.03 -13.59 30.99
CA SER A 274 -3.68 -12.28 31.09
C SER A 274 -4.05 -11.77 29.68
N SER A 275 -4.99 -10.82 29.61
CA SER A 275 -5.38 -10.23 28.32
C SER A 275 -4.25 -9.42 27.67
N ASP A 276 -3.29 -8.93 28.45
CA ASP A 276 -2.17 -8.14 27.95
C ASP A 276 -0.88 -8.96 27.80
N ILE A 277 -0.73 -9.54 26.60
CA ILE A 277 0.46 -10.29 26.20
C ILE A 277 1.53 -9.41 25.53
N ASN A 278 1.21 -8.16 25.20
CA ASN A 278 2.02 -7.34 24.31
C ASN A 278 3.34 -6.91 24.98
N GLY A 279 3.26 -6.34 26.17
CA GLY A 279 4.43 -5.93 26.94
C GLY A 279 5.41 -7.09 27.20
N PRO A 280 4.94 -8.23 27.77
CA PRO A 280 5.80 -9.40 28.01
C PRO A 280 6.46 -9.97 26.74
N CYS A 281 5.75 -10.02 25.61
CA CYS A 281 6.32 -10.48 24.34
C CYS A 281 7.44 -9.56 23.86
N LEU A 282 7.26 -8.24 23.97
CA LEU A 282 8.26 -7.25 23.57
C LEU A 282 9.52 -7.31 24.45
N GLU A 283 9.35 -7.39 25.77
CA GLU A 283 10.49 -7.49 26.68
C GLU A 283 11.26 -8.79 26.46
N LEU A 284 10.56 -9.91 26.24
CA LEU A 284 11.20 -11.19 25.95
C LEU A 284 11.93 -11.17 24.60
N SER A 285 11.34 -10.56 23.57
CA SER A 285 12.00 -10.40 22.27
C SER A 285 13.27 -9.54 22.39
N LYS A 286 13.22 -8.44 23.14
CA LYS A 286 14.39 -7.59 23.39
C LYS A 286 15.47 -8.31 24.19
N SER A 287 15.12 -9.06 25.24
CA SER A 287 16.08 -9.82 26.03
C SER A 287 16.75 -10.94 25.24
N ILE A 288 16.04 -11.54 24.28
CA ILE A 288 16.60 -12.54 23.36
C ILE A 288 17.52 -11.87 22.32
N MET A 289 17.10 -10.76 21.74
CA MET A 289 17.89 -10.00 20.75
C MET A 289 19.21 -9.48 21.35
N ASN A 290 19.17 -8.93 22.57
CA ASN A 290 20.33 -8.36 23.26
C ASN A 290 21.07 -9.39 24.13
N CYS A 291 20.64 -10.65 24.10
CA CYS A 291 21.34 -11.76 24.73
C CYS A 291 21.43 -11.69 26.26
N GLU A 292 20.44 -11.05 26.88
CA GLU A 292 20.34 -10.87 28.33
C GLU A 292 19.64 -12.06 29.01
N ASN A 293 18.97 -12.91 28.23
CA ASN A 293 18.22 -14.03 28.79
C ASN A 293 19.12 -15.18 29.26
N LYS A 294 18.99 -15.54 30.54
CA LYS A 294 19.73 -16.62 31.22
C LYS A 294 19.57 -18.03 30.61
N HIS A 295 18.55 -18.25 29.79
CA HIS A 295 18.25 -19.55 29.18
C HIS A 295 18.85 -19.73 27.79
N LEU A 296 19.44 -18.69 27.22
CA LEU A 296 20.19 -18.80 25.96
C LEU A 296 21.42 -19.68 26.16
N LEU A 297 21.73 -20.49 25.14
CA LEU A 297 22.85 -21.41 25.21
C LEU A 297 24.16 -20.61 25.20
N ASN A 298 25.02 -20.83 26.20
CA ASN A 298 26.37 -20.27 26.19
C ASN A 298 27.27 -21.05 25.21
N ILE A 299 27.11 -20.76 23.91
CA ILE A 299 27.85 -21.39 22.81
C ILE A 299 29.08 -20.53 22.49
N LEU A 300 30.24 -21.18 22.28
CA LEU A 300 31.47 -20.51 21.87
C LEU A 300 31.42 -19.99 20.43
N ASP A 301 30.68 -20.69 19.56
CA ASP A 301 30.40 -20.27 18.19
C ASP A 301 29.23 -19.27 18.13
N ASP A 302 29.57 -18.01 17.86
CA ASP A 302 28.64 -16.88 17.69
C ASP A 302 27.65 -17.09 16.55
N SER A 303 28.01 -17.86 15.52
CA SER A 303 27.11 -18.14 14.39
C SER A 303 25.96 -19.06 14.82
N SER A 304 26.29 -20.15 15.51
CA SER A 304 25.31 -21.07 16.09
C SER A 304 24.45 -20.39 17.16
N TYR A 305 25.06 -19.44 17.88
CA TYR A 305 24.37 -18.66 18.90
C TYR A 305 23.31 -17.72 18.30
N MET A 306 23.68 -16.86 17.34
CA MET A 306 22.71 -15.98 16.68
C MET A 306 21.61 -16.76 15.95
N ASN A 307 21.93 -17.95 15.43
CA ASN A 307 20.93 -18.88 14.89
C ASN A 307 19.93 -19.32 15.97
N ASP A 308 20.38 -19.65 17.18
CA ASP A 308 19.47 -19.98 18.29
C ASP A 308 18.65 -18.75 18.67
N SER A 309 19.24 -17.55 18.80
CA SER A 309 18.49 -16.33 19.08
C SER A 309 17.40 -16.05 18.04
N LEU A 310 17.73 -16.14 16.75
CA LEU A 310 16.77 -15.98 15.65
C LEU A 310 15.66 -17.03 15.71
N TYR A 311 16.02 -18.30 15.92
CA TYR A 311 15.06 -19.39 16.09
C TYR A 311 14.12 -19.13 17.29
N ARG A 312 14.63 -18.62 18.41
CA ARG A 312 13.80 -18.28 19.58
C ARG A 312 12.85 -17.12 19.28
N LEU A 313 13.29 -16.10 18.53
CA LEU A 313 12.44 -15.00 18.10
C LEU A 313 11.29 -15.47 17.20
N ASP A 314 11.56 -16.41 16.27
CA ASP A 314 10.52 -17.05 15.46
C ASP A 314 9.58 -17.94 16.31
N GLU A 315 10.13 -18.64 17.31
CA GLU A 315 9.33 -19.47 18.21
C GLU A 315 8.37 -18.63 19.08
N ILE A 316 8.64 -17.34 19.35
CA ILE A 316 7.67 -16.44 20.01
C ILE A 316 6.36 -16.44 19.22
N ILE A 317 6.41 -16.02 17.95
CA ILE A 317 5.21 -15.86 17.13
C ILE A 317 4.57 -17.21 16.79
N GLN A 318 5.37 -18.25 16.58
CA GLN A 318 4.85 -19.60 16.35
C GLN A 318 4.13 -20.16 17.59
N THR A 319 4.64 -19.91 18.80
CA THR A 319 3.99 -20.33 20.04
C THR A 319 2.68 -19.61 20.24
N LEU A 320 2.62 -18.30 19.94
CA LEU A 320 1.38 -17.53 19.98
C LEU A 320 0.37 -18.05 18.95
N LYS A 321 0.81 -18.43 17.74
CA LYS A 321 -0.02 -19.08 16.71
C LYS A 321 -0.59 -20.41 17.18
N ARG A 322 0.25 -21.30 17.74
CA ARG A 322 -0.17 -22.61 18.25
C ARG A 322 -1.23 -22.51 19.36
N ASN A 323 -1.18 -21.43 20.15
CA ASN A 323 -2.13 -21.18 21.25
C ASN A 323 -3.31 -20.25 20.87
N ASN A 324 -3.47 -19.89 19.59
CA ASN A 324 -4.52 -18.96 19.10
C ASN A 324 -4.52 -17.58 19.79
N LEU A 325 -3.34 -17.08 20.17
CA LEU A 325 -3.17 -15.80 20.87
C LEU A 325 -2.79 -14.63 19.95
N VAL A 326 -2.56 -14.90 18.66
CA VAL A 326 -2.22 -13.86 17.67
C VAL A 326 -3.27 -12.75 17.55
N PRO A 327 -4.59 -13.00 17.62
CA PRO A 327 -5.59 -11.93 17.59
C PRO A 327 -5.52 -10.96 18.77
N ASN A 328 -4.83 -11.33 19.85
CA ASN A 328 -4.64 -10.48 21.03
C ASN A 328 -3.37 -9.63 20.93
N LEU A 329 -2.55 -9.82 19.88
CA LEU A 329 -1.40 -8.97 19.59
C LEU A 329 -1.86 -7.66 18.93
N LEU A 330 -1.30 -6.55 19.38
CA LEU A 330 -1.38 -5.28 18.68
C LEU A 330 -0.49 -5.34 17.43
N ASP A 331 -0.91 -4.68 16.34
CA ASP A 331 -0.11 -4.59 15.11
C ASP A 331 1.29 -4.03 15.41
N ALA A 332 1.36 -2.98 16.23
CA ALA A 332 2.63 -2.38 16.67
C ALA A 332 3.57 -3.40 17.33
N THR A 333 3.02 -4.32 18.12
CA THR A 333 3.80 -5.39 18.75
C THR A 333 4.26 -6.40 17.71
N ALA A 334 3.41 -6.79 16.76
CA ALA A 334 3.79 -7.72 15.70
C ALA A 334 4.94 -7.17 14.83
N PHE A 335 4.88 -5.89 14.43
CA PHE A 335 5.95 -5.24 13.68
C PHE A 335 7.25 -5.17 14.47
N GLU A 336 7.20 -4.81 15.76
CA GLU A 336 8.42 -4.70 16.58
C GLU A 336 9.08 -6.08 16.79
N LEU A 337 8.29 -7.15 16.95
CA LEU A 337 8.81 -8.52 17.01
C LEU A 337 9.49 -8.92 15.69
N LEU A 338 8.90 -8.55 14.55
CA LEU A 338 9.50 -8.77 13.22
C LEU A 338 10.80 -7.97 13.06
N PHE A 339 10.82 -6.69 13.44
CA PHE A 339 12.01 -5.83 13.35
C PHE A 339 13.16 -6.30 14.23
N ASN A 340 12.88 -6.81 15.43
CA ASN A 340 13.93 -7.40 16.27
C ASN A 340 14.54 -8.63 15.59
N ALA A 341 13.72 -9.47 14.96
CA ALA A 341 14.21 -10.62 14.22
C ALA A 341 15.00 -10.22 12.96
N GLU A 342 14.57 -9.18 12.23
CA GLU A 342 15.31 -8.61 11.10
C GLU A 342 16.71 -8.10 11.52
N LYS A 343 16.81 -7.39 12.65
CA LYS A 343 18.09 -6.89 13.18
C LYS A 343 19.03 -8.03 13.54
N VAL A 344 18.54 -9.10 14.18
CA VAL A 344 19.35 -10.30 14.47
C VAL A 344 19.76 -11.02 13.18
N ALA A 345 18.86 -11.11 12.19
CA ALA A 345 19.19 -11.68 10.88
C ALA A 345 20.31 -10.89 10.18
N ALA A 346 20.23 -9.56 10.22
CA ALA A 346 21.25 -8.67 9.66
C ALA A 346 22.60 -8.78 10.39
N MET A 347 22.59 -8.79 11.73
CA MET A 347 23.80 -8.99 12.53
C MET A 347 24.46 -10.34 12.24
N ARG A 348 23.65 -11.39 12.09
CA ARG A 348 24.13 -12.72 11.70
C ARG A 348 24.73 -12.75 10.30
N ALA A 349 24.08 -12.12 9.32
CA ALA A 349 24.60 -12.06 7.96
C ALA A 349 25.97 -11.36 7.94
N LEU A 350 26.10 -10.23 8.65
CA LEU A 350 27.35 -9.49 8.77
C LEU A 350 28.43 -10.32 9.49
N TRP A 351 28.08 -11.06 10.54
CA TRP A 351 29.00 -11.97 11.23
C TRP A 351 29.49 -13.13 10.34
N ILE A 352 28.60 -13.73 9.56
CA ILE A 352 28.96 -14.77 8.59
C ILE A 352 29.92 -14.19 7.55
N TYR A 353 29.62 -13.00 7.03
CA TYR A 353 30.49 -12.31 6.08
C TYR A 353 31.88 -12.01 6.68
N GLN A 354 31.94 -11.45 7.89
CA GLN A 354 33.19 -11.26 8.65
C GLN A 354 34.01 -12.54 8.75
N ASN A 355 33.39 -13.68 9.06
CA ASN A 355 34.09 -14.96 9.13
C ASN A 355 34.58 -15.46 7.76
N THR A 356 33.84 -15.20 6.68
CA THR A 356 34.30 -15.53 5.32
C THR A 356 35.52 -14.70 4.94
N VAL A 357 35.54 -13.42 5.29
CA VAL A 357 36.67 -12.51 5.08
C VAL A 357 37.88 -12.94 5.89
N LEU A 358 37.71 -13.25 7.19
CA LEU A 358 38.78 -13.76 8.04
C LEU A 358 39.36 -15.09 7.53
N LYS A 359 38.51 -15.99 7.03
CA LYS A 359 38.97 -17.24 6.43
C LYS A 359 39.80 -16.98 5.17
N HIS A 360 39.32 -16.10 4.29
CA HIS A 360 40.04 -15.73 3.07
C HIS A 360 41.37 -15.04 3.39
N MET A 361 41.44 -14.15 4.37
CA MET A 361 42.70 -13.54 4.86
C MET A 361 43.71 -14.55 5.38
N ASN A 362 43.27 -15.59 6.06
CA ASN A 362 44.17 -16.64 6.52
C ASN A 362 44.72 -17.49 5.36
N GLU A 363 43.94 -17.64 4.28
CA GLU A 363 44.36 -18.34 3.05
C GLU A 363 45.21 -17.43 2.14
N HIS A 364 44.95 -16.11 2.17
CA HIS A 364 45.58 -15.07 1.36
C HIS A 364 45.94 -13.82 2.21
N PRO A 365 47.05 -13.86 2.97
CA PRO A 365 47.41 -12.79 3.91
C PRO A 365 47.68 -11.43 3.27
N ASP A 366 48.00 -11.40 1.97
CA ASP A 366 48.33 -10.19 1.22
C ASP A 366 47.08 -9.49 0.65
N SER A 367 45.86 -9.95 0.98
CA SER A 367 44.60 -9.37 0.49
C SER A 367 44.28 -8.02 1.17
N LEU A 368 44.58 -6.91 0.47
CA LEU A 368 44.26 -5.58 1.00
C LEU A 368 42.76 -5.28 1.08
N GLU A 369 41.92 -5.88 0.22
CA GLU A 369 40.45 -5.73 0.31
C GLU A 369 39.97 -6.16 1.70
N ASP A 370 40.33 -7.38 2.07
CA ASP A 370 39.90 -7.98 3.31
C ASP A 370 40.57 -7.32 4.53
N GLU A 371 41.86 -6.96 4.44
CA GLU A 371 42.54 -6.19 5.48
C GLU A 371 41.83 -4.85 5.71
N SER A 372 41.49 -4.13 4.64
CA SER A 372 40.81 -2.83 4.73
C SER A 372 39.41 -2.95 5.34
N TYR A 373 38.66 -3.99 4.99
CA TYR A 373 37.35 -4.29 5.56
C TYR A 373 37.46 -4.54 7.06
N LEU A 374 38.38 -5.41 7.49
CA LEU A 374 38.58 -5.75 8.89
C LEU A 374 39.00 -4.53 9.71
N LEU A 375 39.95 -3.74 9.22
CA LEU A 375 40.40 -2.50 9.87
C LEU A 375 39.28 -1.46 9.97
N LEU A 376 38.48 -1.30 8.91
CA LEU A 376 37.35 -0.39 8.93
C LEU A 376 36.31 -0.82 9.96
N LEU A 377 35.92 -2.10 9.95
CA LEU A 377 34.92 -2.63 10.87
C LEU A 377 35.39 -2.55 12.33
N GLU A 378 36.61 -2.99 12.61
CA GLU A 378 37.20 -2.96 13.96
C GLU A 378 37.32 -1.52 14.49
N ARG A 379 37.82 -0.59 13.66
CA ARG A 379 37.90 0.83 14.03
C ARG A 379 36.51 1.43 14.31
N THR A 380 35.52 1.09 13.49
CA THR A 380 34.16 1.63 13.64
C THR A 380 33.51 1.08 14.91
N ILE A 381 33.62 -0.23 15.17
CA ILE A 381 33.04 -0.84 16.36
C ILE A 381 33.74 -0.37 17.64
N SER A 382 35.07 -0.31 17.67
CA SER A 382 35.83 0.11 18.85
C SER A 382 35.58 1.58 19.25
N THR A 383 35.23 2.43 18.28
CA THR A 383 34.87 3.82 18.53
C THR A 383 33.39 3.99 18.85
N PHE A 384 32.52 3.16 18.28
CA PHE A 384 31.08 3.17 18.53
C PHE A 384 30.75 2.63 19.94
N VAL A 385 31.36 1.51 20.33
CA VAL A 385 31.12 0.86 21.62
C VAL A 385 32.39 0.92 22.47
N SER A 386 32.45 1.94 23.33
CA SER A 386 33.51 2.03 24.34
C SER A 386 33.51 0.79 25.25
N ASP A 387 34.69 0.24 25.50
CA ASP A 387 34.94 -0.89 26.42
C ASP A 387 34.35 -2.27 26.04
N LYS A 388 33.89 -2.49 24.80
CA LYS A 388 33.42 -3.82 24.32
C LYS A 388 34.27 -4.38 23.19
N THR A 389 34.39 -5.71 23.13
CA THR A 389 35.09 -6.38 22.02
C THR A 389 34.19 -6.49 20.78
N LEU A 390 34.80 -6.77 19.62
CA LEU A 390 34.06 -7.00 18.38
C LEU A 390 33.00 -8.09 18.54
N ARG A 391 33.28 -9.18 19.27
CA ARG A 391 32.30 -10.25 19.52
C ARG A 391 31.14 -9.78 20.40
N ASP A 392 31.41 -8.91 21.38
CA ASP A 392 30.38 -8.39 22.27
C ASP A 392 29.39 -7.50 21.51
N PHE A 393 29.87 -6.68 20.56
CA PHE A 393 29.01 -5.92 19.65
C PHE A 393 28.03 -6.84 18.91
N PHE A 394 28.54 -7.92 18.33
CA PHE A 394 27.72 -8.88 17.60
C PHE A 394 26.70 -9.63 18.47
N ARG A 395 26.95 -9.75 19.77
CA ARG A 395 26.04 -10.42 20.72
C ARG A 395 25.01 -9.48 21.34
N THR A 396 25.42 -8.31 21.82
CA THR A 396 24.55 -7.49 22.70
C THR A 396 23.96 -6.25 22.03
N GLU A 397 24.48 -5.83 20.89
CA GLU A 397 24.17 -4.50 20.30
C GLU A 397 23.26 -4.57 19.06
N ALA A 398 22.54 -5.66 18.85
CA ALA A 398 21.63 -5.79 17.69
C ALA A 398 20.55 -4.69 17.67
N SER A 399 20.11 -4.19 18.84
CA SER A 399 19.18 -3.06 18.92
C SER A 399 19.75 -1.74 18.39
N GLU A 400 21.06 -1.54 18.51
CA GLU A 400 21.77 -0.30 18.16
C GLU A 400 22.26 -0.29 16.70
N LEU A 401 21.95 -1.33 15.93
CA LEU A 401 22.32 -1.47 14.52
C LEU A 401 21.97 -0.25 13.65
N PRO A 402 20.79 0.40 13.77
CA PRO A 402 20.49 1.62 13.02
C PRO A 402 21.49 2.75 13.31
N LYS A 403 21.85 2.97 14.57
CA LYS A 403 22.81 4.02 14.97
C LYS A 403 24.22 3.70 14.51
N PHE A 404 24.60 2.43 14.55
CA PHE A 404 25.89 1.96 14.02
C PHE A 404 26.06 2.32 12.53
N ILE A 405 25.00 2.18 11.71
CA ILE A 405 25.05 2.49 10.28
C ILE A 405 25.26 4.00 10.05
N VAL A 406 24.50 4.85 10.76
CA VAL A 406 24.68 6.31 10.71
C VAL A 406 26.10 6.68 11.15
N TYR A 407 26.59 6.04 12.21
CA TYR A 407 27.95 6.27 12.71
C TYR A 407 29.02 5.88 11.69
N LEU A 408 28.92 4.68 11.09
CA LEU A 408 29.80 4.20 10.02
C LEU A 408 29.86 5.20 8.86
N GLN A 409 28.70 5.66 8.38
CA GLN A 409 28.61 6.62 7.28
C GLN A 409 29.28 7.96 7.65
N SER A 410 28.97 8.50 8.83
CA SER A 410 29.57 9.76 9.30
C SER A 410 31.10 9.67 9.45
N GLY A 411 31.61 8.52 9.90
CA GLY A 411 33.04 8.24 10.01
C GLY A 411 33.73 8.23 8.63
N ILE A 412 33.12 7.60 7.63
CA ILE A 412 33.63 7.61 6.25
C ILE A 412 33.65 9.03 5.67
N GLN A 413 32.60 9.81 5.89
CA GLN A 413 32.53 11.19 5.42
C GLN A 413 33.65 12.06 6.04
N GLN A 414 33.95 11.87 7.33
CA GLN A 414 35.07 12.56 7.98
C GLN A 414 36.43 12.17 7.41
N LEU A 415 36.63 10.90 7.07
CA LEU A 415 37.88 10.42 6.45
C LEU A 415 38.09 11.01 5.05
N LEU A 416 37.01 11.21 4.30
CA LEU A 416 37.04 11.76 2.95
C LEU A 416 37.27 13.28 2.90
N ASN A 417 37.08 14.01 4.01
CA ASN A 417 37.41 15.43 4.09
C ASN A 417 38.94 15.69 4.09
N GLY A 418 39.77 14.64 4.16
CA GLY A 418 41.23 14.71 3.92
C GLY A 418 41.58 14.58 2.43
N ASN A 419 42.88 14.50 2.09
CA ASN A 419 43.30 14.26 0.69
C ASN A 419 42.75 12.92 0.18
N ALA A 420 42.15 12.92 -1.02
CA ALA A 420 41.58 11.73 -1.65
C ALA A 420 42.70 10.74 -2.04
N ASN A 421 42.83 9.66 -1.28
CA ASN A 421 43.76 8.56 -1.54
C ASN A 421 43.01 7.26 -1.82
N TYR A 422 43.66 6.28 -2.46
CA TYR A 422 43.05 4.99 -2.80
C TYR A 422 42.46 4.24 -1.60
N GLY A 423 43.11 4.31 -0.43
CA GLY A 423 42.57 3.75 0.81
C GLY A 423 41.22 4.35 1.23
N ASN A 424 40.92 5.59 0.83
CA ASN A 424 39.63 6.22 1.08
C ASN A 424 38.56 5.67 0.12
N LEU A 425 38.89 5.43 -1.15
CA LEU A 425 37.99 4.79 -2.12
C LEU A 425 37.64 3.36 -1.70
N LEU A 426 38.65 2.63 -1.21
CA LEU A 426 38.46 1.29 -0.66
C LEU A 426 37.60 1.32 0.61
N SER A 427 37.77 2.32 1.46
CA SER A 427 36.90 2.51 2.64
C SER A 427 35.43 2.76 2.25
N VAL A 428 35.16 3.47 1.15
CA VAL A 428 33.80 3.68 0.60
C VAL A 428 33.22 2.37 0.04
N TYR A 429 34.04 1.58 -0.65
CA TYR A 429 33.66 0.26 -1.15
C TYR A 429 33.28 -0.70 -0.01
N GLU A 430 34.11 -0.77 1.03
CA GLU A 430 33.89 -1.67 2.15
C GLU A 430 32.74 -1.22 3.06
N SER A 431 32.56 0.08 3.30
CA SER A 431 31.39 0.58 4.02
C SER A 431 30.09 0.29 3.27
N THR A 432 30.11 0.39 1.95
CA THR A 432 28.99 0.00 1.09
C THR A 432 28.67 -1.48 1.20
N LYS A 433 29.69 -2.37 1.22
CA LYS A 433 29.47 -3.82 1.44
C LYS A 433 28.77 -4.09 2.77
N ILE A 434 29.21 -3.45 3.85
CA ILE A 434 28.61 -3.61 5.18
C ILE A 434 27.13 -3.22 5.15
N ILE A 435 26.83 -2.05 4.59
CA ILE A 435 25.47 -1.53 4.48
C ILE A 435 24.57 -2.45 3.64
N ASN A 436 25.06 -2.88 2.46
CA ASN A 436 24.34 -3.81 1.59
C ASN A 436 24.10 -5.17 2.28
N CYS A 437 25.06 -5.69 3.03
CA CYS A 437 24.91 -6.94 3.77
C CYS A 437 23.80 -6.84 4.83
N ILE A 438 23.74 -5.72 5.56
CA ILE A 438 22.73 -5.50 6.60
C ILE A 438 21.33 -5.40 5.99
N PHE A 439 21.15 -4.57 4.98
CA PHE A 439 19.83 -4.32 4.39
C PHE A 439 19.32 -5.48 3.54
N SER A 440 20.19 -6.14 2.77
CA SER A 440 19.82 -7.34 2.03
C SER A 440 19.27 -8.43 2.96
N ALA A 441 19.92 -8.66 4.11
CA ALA A 441 19.48 -9.64 5.10
C ALA A 441 18.17 -9.23 5.78
N GLY A 442 18.03 -7.96 6.18
CA GLY A 442 16.80 -7.44 6.79
C GLY A 442 15.59 -7.54 5.86
N PHE A 443 15.72 -7.05 4.62
CA PHE A 443 14.63 -7.12 3.64
C PHE A 443 14.32 -8.56 3.20
N ALA A 444 15.33 -9.41 3.03
CA ALA A 444 15.10 -10.82 2.74
C ALA A 444 14.32 -11.51 3.85
N TYR A 445 14.64 -11.22 5.12
CA TYR A 445 13.90 -11.77 6.26
C TYR A 445 12.45 -11.32 6.26
N ARG A 446 12.19 -10.02 6.09
CA ARG A 446 10.84 -9.47 5.99
C ARG A 446 10.02 -10.15 4.90
N LYS A 447 10.60 -10.24 3.69
CA LYS A 447 9.93 -10.84 2.53
C LYS A 447 9.55 -12.30 2.78
N GLN A 448 10.42 -13.07 3.45
CA GLN A 448 10.17 -14.48 3.75
C GLN A 448 9.18 -14.69 4.91
N ASN A 449 9.21 -13.81 5.92
CA ASN A 449 8.53 -14.05 7.20
C ASN A 449 7.35 -13.13 7.52
N HIS A 450 7.03 -12.09 6.72
CA HIS A 450 5.91 -11.18 7.02
C HIS A 450 4.58 -11.90 7.29
N SER A 451 4.27 -12.96 6.53
CA SER A 451 3.07 -13.80 6.71
C SER A 451 3.08 -14.55 8.05
N LEU A 452 4.26 -14.85 8.61
CA LEU A 452 4.39 -15.46 9.93
C LEU A 452 3.89 -14.52 11.04
N TYR A 453 3.98 -13.20 10.84
CA TYR A 453 3.55 -12.20 11.81
C TYR A 453 2.13 -11.66 11.54
N ASN A 454 1.43 -12.16 10.50
CA ASN A 454 0.14 -11.66 10.03
C ASN A 454 0.17 -10.17 9.64
N ILE A 455 1.28 -9.72 9.06
CA ILE A 455 1.51 -8.35 8.63
C ILE A 455 1.34 -8.26 7.10
N GLU A 456 0.62 -7.24 6.63
CA GLU A 456 0.52 -6.88 5.21
C GLU A 456 1.72 -6.03 4.76
N SER A 457 2.15 -6.16 3.50
CA SER A 457 3.34 -5.48 2.98
C SER A 457 3.19 -3.96 2.82
N ASP A 458 1.96 -3.49 2.62
CA ASP A 458 1.68 -2.11 2.20
C ASP A 458 1.29 -1.21 3.39
N TYR A 459 1.38 -1.75 4.60
CA TYR A 459 0.96 -1.13 5.85
C TYR A 459 2.08 -1.20 6.89
N PHE A 460 2.28 -0.12 7.64
CA PHE A 460 3.21 -0.08 8.78
C PHE A 460 2.57 0.67 9.95
N SER A 461 2.34 0.02 11.08
CA SER A 461 1.76 0.69 12.26
C SER A 461 2.80 1.45 13.10
N ILE A 462 4.08 1.08 12.98
CA ILE A 462 5.23 1.71 13.65
C ILE A 462 6.30 2.04 12.62
N GLU A 463 7.19 2.97 12.96
CA GLU A 463 8.26 3.39 12.06
C GLU A 463 9.22 2.23 11.75
N PRO A 464 9.39 1.83 10.49
CA PRO A 464 10.32 0.77 10.12
C PRO A 464 11.76 1.22 10.38
N TRP A 465 12.52 0.38 11.08
CA TRP A 465 13.92 0.69 11.39
C TRP A 465 14.79 0.86 10.14
N THR A 466 14.39 0.29 8.98
CA THR A 466 15.05 0.45 7.67
C THR A 466 14.72 1.76 6.97
N GLY A 467 13.67 2.47 7.39
CA GLY A 467 13.12 3.67 6.73
C GLY A 467 13.09 4.91 7.62
N THR A 468 13.95 4.97 8.65
CA THR A 468 14.08 6.18 9.49
C THR A 468 14.70 7.32 8.68
N ASN A 469 14.37 8.57 9.02
CA ASN A 469 14.88 9.74 8.28
C ASN A 469 16.42 9.81 8.32
N GLU A 470 17.01 9.46 9.46
CA GLU A 470 18.46 9.43 9.67
C GLU A 470 19.15 8.41 8.74
N LEU A 471 18.56 7.22 8.58
CA LEU A 471 19.11 6.20 7.68
C LEU A 471 18.89 6.54 6.21
N LEU A 472 17.76 7.13 5.83
CA LEU A 472 17.54 7.61 4.46
C LEU A 472 18.61 8.64 4.07
N ASN A 473 18.89 9.60 4.96
CA ASN A 473 19.94 10.58 4.74
C ASN A 473 21.34 9.92 4.67
N ALA A 474 21.64 8.99 5.57
CA ALA A 474 22.91 8.25 5.54
C ALA A 474 23.07 7.46 4.22
N PHE A 475 22.01 6.82 3.72
CA PHE A 475 21.99 6.09 2.46
C PHE A 475 22.20 7.00 1.25
N GLN A 476 21.52 8.16 1.22
CA GLN A 476 21.71 9.14 0.16
C GLN A 476 23.16 9.63 0.12
N ILE A 477 23.74 9.95 1.28
CA ILE A 477 25.15 10.36 1.34
C ILE A 477 26.05 9.22 0.89
N GLN A 478 25.80 7.98 1.34
CA GLN A 478 26.58 6.82 0.91
C GLN A 478 26.52 6.61 -0.61
N PHE A 479 25.34 6.77 -1.21
CA PHE A 479 25.17 6.73 -2.67
C PHE A 479 26.03 7.80 -3.35
N GLU A 480 26.03 9.04 -2.85
CA GLU A 480 26.85 10.12 -3.41
C GLU A 480 28.34 9.87 -3.27
N LEU A 481 28.77 9.32 -2.13
CA LEU A 481 30.17 8.92 -1.93
C LEU A 481 30.58 7.83 -2.91
N LEU A 482 29.70 6.86 -3.17
CA LEU A 482 29.94 5.79 -4.13
C LEU A 482 30.00 6.30 -5.57
N THR A 483 29.06 7.16 -6.00
CA THR A 483 29.09 7.76 -7.34
C THR A 483 30.35 8.60 -7.56
N ASN A 484 30.74 9.40 -6.56
CA ASN A 484 31.97 10.18 -6.60
C ASN A 484 33.21 9.27 -6.69
N ALA A 485 33.23 8.16 -5.95
CA ALA A 485 34.31 7.18 -6.03
C ALA A 485 34.42 6.56 -7.43
N ILE A 486 33.29 6.17 -8.03
CA ILE A 486 33.25 5.63 -9.40
C ILE A 486 33.75 6.68 -10.41
N ASP A 487 33.30 7.93 -10.31
CA ASP A 487 33.74 9.03 -11.17
C ASP A 487 35.25 9.29 -11.06
N THR A 488 35.82 9.19 -9.85
CA THR A 488 37.27 9.34 -9.67
C THR A 488 38.06 8.19 -10.30
N LEU A 489 37.55 6.95 -10.22
CA LEU A 489 38.16 5.80 -10.90
C LEU A 489 38.05 5.93 -12.42
N GLU A 490 36.97 6.51 -12.94
CA GLU A 490 36.79 6.74 -14.38
C GLU A 490 37.75 7.80 -14.92
N LYS A 491 37.82 8.97 -14.27
CA LYS A 491 38.71 10.07 -14.67
C LYS A 491 40.18 9.67 -14.63
N SER A 492 40.53 8.79 -13.71
CA SER A 492 41.91 8.35 -13.51
C SER A 492 42.32 7.17 -14.40
N ALA A 493 41.37 6.49 -15.05
CA ALA A 493 41.65 5.43 -16.02
C ALA A 493 42.36 5.91 -17.32
N GLY A 494 42.41 7.24 -17.57
CA GLY A 494 43.03 7.83 -18.77
C GLY A 494 44.45 8.37 -18.59
N GLU A 495 44.80 8.92 -17.42
CA GLU A 495 46.10 9.53 -17.11
C GLU A 495 46.38 9.44 -15.61
N PHE A 496 46.86 8.30 -15.12
CA PHE A 496 47.57 8.29 -13.84
C PHE A 496 49.00 8.75 -14.08
N ASP A 497 49.22 10.06 -13.98
CA ASP A 497 50.56 10.64 -14.00
C ASP A 497 51.33 10.09 -12.81
N ALA A 498 52.33 9.25 -13.09
CA ALA A 498 52.89 8.31 -12.12
C ALA A 498 53.73 8.97 -10.99
N GLN A 499 53.63 10.28 -10.84
CA GLN A 499 54.52 11.12 -10.05
C GLN A 499 53.82 11.81 -8.87
N ASN A 500 52.47 11.85 -8.82
CA ASN A 500 51.73 12.50 -7.73
C ASN A 500 51.11 11.52 -6.71
N LEU A 501 51.18 10.23 -6.98
CA LEU A 501 50.86 9.18 -6.02
C LEU A 501 52.15 8.36 -5.86
N ASN A 502 52.57 8.07 -4.63
CA ASN A 502 53.67 7.12 -4.38
C ASN A 502 53.27 5.76 -4.99
N LEU A 503 53.69 5.54 -6.23
CA LEU A 503 53.20 4.48 -7.12
C LEU A 503 54.10 3.24 -7.16
N ASP A 504 55.17 3.21 -6.36
CA ASP A 504 55.95 1.98 -6.15
C ASP A 504 55.12 0.86 -5.48
N SER A 505 53.98 1.21 -4.88
CA SER A 505 53.05 0.28 -4.20
C SER A 505 51.73 0.02 -4.96
N PHE A 506 51.52 0.60 -6.14
CA PHE A 506 50.23 0.52 -6.85
C PHE A 506 50.17 -0.65 -7.85
N GLU A 507 51.29 -1.00 -8.49
CA GLU A 507 51.33 -2.13 -9.46
C GLU A 507 51.34 -3.51 -8.79
N GLN A 508 51.56 -3.59 -7.47
CA GLN A 508 51.71 -4.87 -6.76
C GLN A 508 50.46 -5.32 -5.98
N VAL A 509 49.42 -4.49 -5.92
CA VAL A 509 48.42 -4.55 -4.83
C VAL A 509 47.00 -4.89 -5.30
N PHE A 510 46.70 -4.75 -6.59
CA PHE A 510 45.42 -5.15 -7.18
C PHE A 510 45.61 -5.56 -8.64
N ASP A 511 44.99 -6.66 -9.06
CA ASP A 511 45.10 -7.13 -10.44
C ASP A 511 44.39 -6.20 -11.47
N ASP A 512 43.40 -5.35 -11.07
CA ASP A 512 42.78 -4.37 -12.00
C ASP A 512 41.88 -3.31 -11.30
N PRO A 513 42.17 -1.99 -11.35
CA PRO A 513 41.26 -0.93 -10.87
C PRO A 513 39.90 -0.92 -11.58
N LYS A 514 39.81 -1.50 -12.79
CA LYS A 514 38.54 -1.70 -13.50
C LYS A 514 37.62 -2.67 -12.76
N ARG A 515 38.18 -3.73 -12.15
CA ARG A 515 37.40 -4.71 -11.38
C ARG A 515 36.77 -4.08 -10.14
N LEU A 516 37.49 -3.17 -9.46
CA LEU A 516 36.93 -2.41 -8.34
C LEU A 516 35.75 -1.54 -8.80
N LYS A 517 35.91 -0.83 -9.93
CA LYS A 517 34.84 -0.03 -10.55
C LYS A 517 33.61 -0.89 -10.88
N GLU A 518 33.80 -2.04 -11.54
CA GLU A 518 32.70 -2.97 -11.87
C GLU A 518 31.96 -3.46 -10.61
N ASN A 519 32.69 -3.75 -9.53
CA ASN A 519 32.08 -4.16 -8.27
C ASN A 519 31.34 -3.01 -7.59
N MET A 520 31.87 -1.78 -7.63
CA MET A 520 31.17 -0.58 -7.14
C MET A 520 29.89 -0.30 -7.94
N LEU A 521 29.88 -0.52 -9.25
CA LEU A 521 28.68 -0.40 -10.08
C LEU A 521 27.59 -1.42 -9.69
N LYS A 522 27.98 -2.67 -9.39
CA LYS A 522 27.02 -3.68 -8.85
C LYS A 522 26.47 -3.27 -7.49
N GLN A 523 27.31 -2.69 -6.63
CA GLN A 523 26.88 -2.17 -5.34
C GLN A 523 25.95 -0.96 -5.45
N LEU A 524 26.15 -0.12 -6.47
CA LEU A 524 25.31 1.04 -6.75
C LEU A 524 23.87 0.60 -6.99
N LEU A 525 23.66 -0.44 -7.80
CA LEU A 525 22.34 -1.03 -8.05
C LEU A 525 21.67 -1.48 -6.75
N ASN A 526 22.39 -2.22 -5.90
CA ASN A 526 21.87 -2.70 -4.62
C ASN A 526 21.51 -1.55 -3.67
N ILE A 527 22.37 -0.53 -3.53
CA ILE A 527 22.07 0.65 -2.72
C ILE A 527 20.82 1.35 -3.25
N SER A 528 20.72 1.54 -4.56
CA SER A 528 19.56 2.19 -5.17
C SER A 528 18.27 1.43 -4.90
N GLU A 529 18.27 0.10 -5.04
CA GLU A 529 17.13 -0.75 -4.71
C GLU A 529 16.74 -0.63 -3.24
N TYR A 530 17.70 -0.77 -2.33
CA TYR A 530 17.42 -0.72 -0.90
C TYR A 530 16.97 0.66 -0.42
N LEU A 531 17.53 1.74 -0.97
CA LEU A 531 17.11 3.10 -0.66
C LEU A 531 15.69 3.38 -1.15
N LEU A 532 15.36 3.00 -2.39
CA LEU A 532 14.00 3.15 -2.92
C LEU A 532 12.98 2.33 -2.12
N GLN A 533 13.35 1.11 -1.69
CA GLN A 533 12.52 0.31 -0.78
C GLN A 533 12.32 1.01 0.57
N SER A 534 13.37 1.56 1.17
CA SER A 534 13.27 2.33 2.42
C SER A 534 12.40 3.58 2.30
N PHE A 535 12.41 4.27 1.15
CA PHE A 535 11.47 5.35 0.86
C PHE A 535 10.02 4.85 0.83
N HIS A 536 9.77 3.70 0.21
CA HIS A 536 8.44 3.11 0.13
C HIS A 536 7.94 2.68 1.52
N ASP A 537 8.79 2.03 2.32
CA ASP A 537 8.50 1.66 3.71
C ASP A 537 8.11 2.90 4.53
N ARG A 538 8.88 3.99 4.41
CA ARG A 538 8.59 5.25 5.11
C ARG A 538 7.30 5.90 4.62
N LYS A 539 7.06 5.92 3.32
CA LYS A 539 5.81 6.43 2.73
C LYS A 539 4.60 5.69 3.30
N ASN A 540 4.67 4.37 3.39
CA ASN A 540 3.58 3.55 3.91
C ASN A 540 3.35 3.82 5.41
N TYR A 541 4.41 4.03 6.20
CA TYR A 541 4.30 4.47 7.59
C TYR A 541 3.72 5.89 7.76
N LEU A 542 4.09 6.86 6.91
CA LEU A 542 3.55 8.22 6.99
C LEU A 542 2.06 8.28 6.64
N LYS A 543 1.61 7.42 5.72
CA LYS A 543 0.18 7.28 5.39
C LYS A 543 -0.65 6.80 6.59
N THR A 544 -0.14 5.85 7.37
CA THR A 544 -0.87 5.26 8.52
C THR A 544 -0.94 6.20 9.72
N THR A 545 0.10 7.02 9.92
CA THR A 545 0.18 7.98 11.03
C THR A 545 -0.67 9.24 10.81
N GLY A 546 -1.18 9.47 9.59
CA GLY A 546 -1.99 10.65 9.26
C GLY A 546 -1.21 11.96 9.33
N VAL A 547 0.12 11.90 9.18
CA VAL A 547 1.01 13.07 9.18
C VAL A 547 0.67 13.98 7.99
N SER A 548 0.86 15.30 8.18
CA SER A 548 0.56 16.35 7.19
C SER A 548 1.01 15.96 5.77
N GLN A 549 0.13 16.21 4.80
CA GLN A 549 0.38 15.96 3.37
C GLN A 549 1.69 16.61 2.90
N ALA A 550 2.06 17.78 3.44
CA ALA A 550 3.30 18.48 3.08
C ALA A 550 4.58 17.65 3.34
N ILE A 551 4.62 16.87 4.43
CA ILE A 551 5.79 16.02 4.76
C ILE A 551 5.83 14.80 3.83
N GLN A 552 4.65 14.29 3.44
CA GLN A 552 4.56 13.20 2.47
C GLN A 552 5.01 13.68 1.09
N ASP A 553 4.60 14.89 0.69
CA ASP A 553 4.98 15.51 -0.58
C ASP A 553 6.49 15.79 -0.62
N GLU A 554 7.08 16.31 0.46
CA GLU A 554 8.54 16.51 0.57
C GLU A 554 9.32 15.20 0.42
N LEU A 555 8.86 14.12 1.09
CA LEU A 555 9.46 12.79 0.94
C LEU A 555 9.35 12.30 -0.51
N MET A 556 8.18 12.46 -1.15
CA MET A 556 7.98 12.05 -2.55
C MET A 556 8.83 12.85 -3.54
N ILE A 557 9.03 14.15 -3.30
CA ILE A 557 9.97 14.96 -4.10
C ILE A 557 11.38 14.39 -3.97
N SER A 558 11.85 14.12 -2.76
CA SER A 558 13.18 13.53 -2.53
C SER A 558 13.33 12.14 -3.18
N TYR A 559 12.26 11.34 -3.15
CA TYR A 559 12.20 10.03 -3.80
C TYR A 559 12.35 10.15 -5.31
N HIS A 560 11.55 10.99 -5.98
CA HIS A 560 11.61 11.13 -7.44
C HIS A 560 12.94 11.72 -7.92
N VAL A 561 13.50 12.70 -7.17
CA VAL A 561 14.83 13.24 -7.46
C VAL A 561 15.91 12.16 -7.36
N PHE A 562 15.86 11.35 -6.29
CA PHE A 562 16.82 10.25 -6.12
C PHE A 562 16.66 9.15 -7.18
N GLN A 563 15.42 8.73 -7.46
CA GLN A 563 15.11 7.69 -8.44
C GLN A 563 15.67 8.05 -9.82
N LYS A 564 15.39 9.27 -10.29
CA LYS A 564 15.92 9.76 -11.56
C LYS A 564 17.44 9.79 -11.56
N LYS A 565 18.06 10.33 -10.49
CA LYS A 565 19.52 10.37 -10.32
C LYS A 565 20.12 8.95 -10.39
N ALA A 566 19.57 7.99 -9.67
CA ALA A 566 20.05 6.60 -9.66
C ALA A 566 20.00 5.96 -11.04
N ILE A 567 18.88 6.12 -11.77
CA ILE A 567 18.73 5.57 -13.11
C ILE A 567 19.67 6.26 -14.10
N ASP A 568 19.80 7.58 -14.05
CA ASP A 568 20.70 8.34 -14.92
C ASP A 568 22.18 7.92 -14.73
N TYR A 569 22.62 7.68 -13.49
CA TYR A 569 23.96 7.14 -13.22
C TYR A 569 24.16 5.73 -13.79
N LEU A 570 23.18 4.84 -13.66
CA LEU A 570 23.27 3.50 -14.25
C LEU A 570 23.33 3.55 -15.79
N ARG A 571 22.60 4.48 -16.41
CA ARG A 571 22.69 4.72 -17.86
C ARG A 571 24.05 5.26 -18.29
N GLN A 572 24.60 6.21 -17.54
CA GLN A 572 25.91 6.83 -17.85
C GLN A 572 27.03 5.79 -17.92
N TYR A 573 26.94 4.71 -17.13
CA TYR A 573 27.95 3.65 -17.05
C TYR A 573 27.53 2.33 -17.75
N ASP A 574 26.63 2.42 -18.74
CA ASP A 574 26.15 1.30 -19.57
C ASP A 574 25.53 0.13 -18.78
N GLN A 575 25.00 0.36 -17.58
CA GLN A 575 24.27 -0.62 -16.77
C GLN A 575 22.76 -0.61 -17.07
N LEU A 576 22.39 -0.78 -18.35
CA LEU A 576 21.01 -0.65 -18.81
C LEU A 576 20.05 -1.65 -18.15
N GLU A 577 20.44 -2.93 -18.01
CA GLU A 577 19.58 -3.93 -17.36
C GLU A 577 19.33 -3.61 -15.88
N GLY A 578 20.28 -2.98 -15.19
CA GLY A 578 20.07 -2.49 -13.83
C GLY A 578 19.07 -1.32 -13.79
N ALA A 579 19.15 -0.40 -14.75
CA ALA A 579 18.21 0.70 -14.88
C ALA A 579 16.78 0.20 -15.17
N PHE A 580 16.61 -0.78 -16.07
CA PHE A 580 15.32 -1.43 -16.32
C PHE A 580 14.81 -2.14 -15.07
N TYR A 581 15.65 -2.92 -14.39
CA TYR A 581 15.26 -3.61 -13.16
C TYR A 581 14.71 -2.64 -12.10
N LEU A 582 15.36 -1.50 -11.88
CA LEU A 582 14.87 -0.49 -10.93
C LEU A 582 13.56 0.14 -11.40
N ALA A 583 13.47 0.56 -12.67
CA ALA A 583 12.26 1.17 -13.21
C ALA A 583 11.06 0.22 -13.15
N GLU A 584 11.26 -1.07 -13.45
CA GLU A 584 10.23 -2.11 -13.33
C GLU A 584 9.81 -2.39 -11.89
N THR A 585 10.77 -2.50 -10.98
CA THR A 585 10.50 -2.84 -9.58
C THR A 585 9.69 -1.74 -8.90
N PHE A 586 10.02 -0.48 -9.19
CA PHE A 586 9.40 0.69 -8.58
C PHE A 586 8.32 1.36 -9.45
N HIS A 587 7.89 0.70 -10.54
CA HIS A 587 6.81 1.13 -11.43
C HIS A 587 6.98 2.58 -11.96
N ASP A 588 8.21 2.95 -12.33
CA ASP A 588 8.50 4.24 -12.96
C ASP A 588 8.36 4.13 -14.48
N LEU A 589 7.10 4.28 -14.91
CA LEU A 589 6.72 4.11 -16.31
C LEU A 589 7.37 5.16 -17.21
N ASP A 590 7.49 6.41 -16.78
CA ASP A 590 8.09 7.50 -17.56
C ASP A 590 9.55 7.20 -17.90
N THR A 591 10.34 6.84 -16.89
CA THR A 591 11.74 6.47 -17.10
C THR A 591 11.86 5.20 -17.92
N LEU A 592 10.94 4.24 -17.73
CA LEU A 592 10.92 2.98 -18.47
C LEU A 592 10.64 3.21 -19.97
N VAL A 593 9.70 4.08 -20.37
CA VAL A 593 9.54 4.40 -21.79
C VAL A 593 10.77 5.14 -22.33
N GLY A 594 11.33 6.10 -21.56
CA GLY A 594 12.55 6.81 -21.94
C GLY A 594 13.76 5.88 -22.16
N LEU A 595 13.87 4.80 -21.38
CA LEU A 595 14.86 3.74 -21.56
C LEU A 595 14.57 2.91 -22.81
N THR A 596 13.32 2.47 -23.02
CA THR A 596 12.95 1.66 -24.19
C THR A 596 13.19 2.37 -25.52
N LEU A 597 12.91 3.68 -25.59
CA LEU A 597 13.12 4.47 -26.82
C LEU A 597 14.59 4.64 -27.19
N GLY A 598 15.50 4.48 -26.23
CA GLY A 598 16.95 4.54 -26.44
C GLY A 598 17.59 3.23 -26.91
N GLU A 599 16.84 2.12 -26.94
CA GLU A 599 17.36 0.80 -27.32
C GLU A 599 17.20 0.48 -28.82
N GLN A 600 17.94 -0.53 -29.29
CA GLN A 600 17.80 -1.02 -30.68
C GLN A 600 16.57 -1.91 -30.89
N ASN A 601 16.00 -2.52 -29.84
CA ASN A 601 14.88 -3.49 -29.90
C ASN A 601 13.57 -2.95 -29.27
N ILE A 602 13.29 -1.66 -29.51
CA ILE A 602 12.16 -0.89 -28.94
C ILE A 602 10.84 -1.67 -29.01
N GLU A 603 10.48 -2.17 -30.20
CA GLU A 603 9.15 -2.75 -30.44
C GLU A 603 8.87 -4.01 -29.62
N SER A 604 9.88 -4.84 -29.37
CA SER A 604 9.69 -6.10 -28.64
C SER A 604 9.51 -5.84 -27.14
N ARG A 605 10.25 -4.86 -26.61
CA ARG A 605 10.26 -4.54 -25.19
C ARG A 605 9.06 -3.65 -24.83
N ALA A 606 8.72 -2.68 -25.67
CA ALA A 606 7.48 -1.90 -25.57
C ALA A 606 6.25 -2.82 -25.54
N ARG A 607 6.14 -3.79 -26.46
CA ARG A 607 5.04 -4.78 -26.46
C ARG A 607 4.95 -5.59 -25.17
N ASN A 608 6.08 -6.04 -24.62
CA ASN A 608 6.09 -6.77 -23.35
C ASN A 608 5.59 -5.89 -22.19
N TYR A 609 5.94 -4.61 -22.18
CA TYR A 609 5.51 -3.68 -21.13
C TYR A 609 4.06 -3.22 -21.29
N ILE A 610 3.57 -3.02 -22.52
CA ILE A 610 2.13 -2.82 -22.77
C ILE A 610 1.34 -4.03 -22.24
N ASN A 611 1.80 -5.25 -22.50
CA ASN A 611 1.13 -6.46 -21.99
C ASN A 611 1.22 -6.61 -20.46
N ARG A 612 2.25 -6.07 -19.81
CA ARG A 612 2.45 -6.19 -18.36
C ARG A 612 1.76 -5.07 -17.56
N PHE A 613 1.85 -3.83 -18.02
CA PHE A 613 1.39 -2.62 -17.33
C PHE A 613 0.13 -2.01 -17.95
N GLY A 614 -0.27 -2.44 -19.15
CA GLY A 614 -1.53 -2.05 -19.79
C GLY A 614 -1.56 -0.59 -20.26
N ASN A 615 -2.75 0.01 -20.15
CA ASN A 615 -3.05 1.34 -20.67
C ASN A 615 -2.16 2.44 -20.07
N GLU A 616 -1.83 2.38 -18.78
CA GLU A 616 -1.03 3.41 -18.12
C GLU A 616 0.34 3.60 -18.78
N PHE A 617 0.99 2.49 -19.13
CA PHE A 617 2.26 2.53 -19.87
C PHE A 617 2.06 2.98 -21.31
N ALA A 618 1.01 2.49 -21.98
CA ALA A 618 0.70 2.84 -23.37
C ALA A 618 0.48 4.35 -23.54
N GLN A 619 -0.26 5.00 -22.62
CA GLN A 619 -0.52 6.45 -22.66
C GLN A 619 0.77 7.27 -22.61
N ILE A 620 1.72 6.89 -21.76
CA ILE A 620 3.01 7.57 -21.62
C ILE A 620 3.89 7.32 -22.85
N LEU A 621 3.90 6.09 -23.35
CA LEU A 621 4.62 5.72 -24.57
C LEU A 621 4.10 6.52 -25.78
N TYR A 622 2.78 6.62 -25.94
CA TYR A 622 2.14 7.40 -27.00
C TYR A 622 2.45 8.88 -26.89
N GLN A 623 2.47 9.43 -25.67
CA GLN A 623 2.94 10.80 -25.44
C GLN A 623 4.39 10.98 -25.89
N ALA A 624 5.26 10.04 -25.58
CA ALA A 624 6.66 10.11 -25.99
C ALA A 624 6.84 10.01 -27.52
N TYR A 625 6.01 9.22 -28.23
CA TYR A 625 6.01 9.23 -29.70
C TYR A 625 5.50 10.53 -30.29
N PHE A 626 4.49 11.13 -29.68
CA PHE A 626 3.99 12.44 -30.09
C PHE A 626 5.08 13.52 -29.90
N ASP A 627 5.70 13.57 -28.73
CA ASP A 627 6.73 14.55 -28.41
C ASP A 627 8.01 14.38 -29.26
N SER A 628 8.28 13.17 -29.75
CA SER A 628 9.44 12.85 -30.62
C SER A 628 9.13 12.89 -32.12
N ASP A 629 7.94 13.35 -32.53
CA ASP A 629 7.45 13.42 -33.92
C ASP A 629 7.46 12.05 -34.65
N GLN A 630 7.25 10.96 -33.92
CA GLN A 630 7.21 9.59 -34.44
C GLN A 630 5.77 9.11 -34.70
N LEU A 631 4.98 9.94 -35.39
CA LEU A 631 3.54 9.69 -35.63
C LEU A 631 3.27 8.39 -36.41
N THR A 632 4.17 7.99 -37.32
CA THR A 632 4.03 6.72 -38.06
C THR A 632 4.04 5.53 -37.11
N ARG A 633 4.95 5.53 -36.13
CA ARG A 633 5.04 4.46 -35.13
C ARG A 633 3.82 4.44 -34.23
N LEU A 634 3.34 5.61 -33.80
CA LEU A 634 2.11 5.74 -33.02
C LEU A 634 0.92 5.07 -33.73
N VAL A 635 0.81 5.20 -35.05
CA VAL A 635 -0.27 4.60 -35.83
C VAL A 635 -0.06 3.09 -36.07
N GLU A 636 1.19 2.65 -36.20
CA GLU A 636 1.53 1.25 -36.50
C GLU A 636 1.60 0.34 -35.27
N GLU A 637 1.76 0.90 -34.08
CA GLU A 637 2.22 0.16 -32.91
C GLU A 637 1.23 -0.86 -32.34
N ASP A 638 -0.08 -0.68 -32.53
CA ASP A 638 -1.05 -1.49 -31.76
C ASP A 638 -2.14 -2.16 -32.60
N LYS A 639 -1.83 -3.37 -33.08
CA LYS A 639 -2.81 -4.32 -33.62
C LYS A 639 -3.48 -5.17 -32.54
N GLU A 640 -2.89 -5.27 -31.35
CA GLU A 640 -3.34 -6.20 -30.30
C GLU A 640 -4.29 -5.51 -29.31
N HIS A 641 -4.03 -4.25 -28.94
CA HIS A 641 -4.84 -3.45 -28.03
C HIS A 641 -5.24 -2.08 -28.60
N PRO A 642 -5.98 -2.03 -29.73
CA PRO A 642 -6.32 -0.77 -30.39
C PRO A 642 -7.15 0.20 -29.54
N GLN A 643 -7.78 -0.30 -28.48
CA GLN A 643 -8.54 0.48 -27.51
C GLN A 643 -7.67 1.50 -26.76
N TYR A 644 -6.41 1.16 -26.44
CA TYR A 644 -5.52 2.07 -25.70
C TYR A 644 -5.14 3.29 -26.54
N LEU A 645 -4.81 3.04 -27.81
CA LEU A 645 -4.51 4.12 -28.75
C LEU A 645 -5.73 5.00 -29.02
N GLN A 646 -6.91 4.38 -29.17
CA GLN A 646 -8.17 5.11 -29.34
C GLN A 646 -8.46 6.03 -28.14
N GLU A 647 -8.30 5.53 -26.92
CA GLU A 647 -8.49 6.33 -25.69
C GLU A 647 -7.50 7.50 -25.62
N TYR A 648 -6.23 7.28 -25.95
CA TYR A 648 -5.21 8.34 -26.01
C TYR A 648 -5.57 9.43 -27.03
N LEU A 649 -5.94 9.03 -28.25
CA LEU A 649 -6.29 9.97 -29.33
C LEU A 649 -7.55 10.79 -28.99
N LEU A 650 -8.55 10.16 -28.37
CA LEU A 650 -9.76 10.85 -27.90
C LEU A 650 -9.45 11.82 -26.77
N LYS A 651 -8.66 11.41 -25.78
CA LYS A 651 -8.31 12.23 -24.61
C LYS A 651 -7.53 13.49 -24.99
N ASN A 652 -6.66 13.41 -25.99
CA ASN A 652 -5.83 14.52 -26.45
C ASN A 652 -6.45 15.31 -27.62
N ASN A 653 -7.72 15.06 -27.97
CA ASN A 653 -8.42 15.69 -29.09
C ASN A 653 -7.67 15.60 -30.43
N LEU A 654 -6.99 14.48 -30.69
CA LEU A 654 -6.22 14.24 -31.91
C LEU A 654 -7.12 13.64 -33.00
N GLY A 655 -8.21 14.34 -33.33
CA GLY A 655 -9.22 13.90 -34.31
C GLY A 655 -8.64 13.64 -35.70
N TYR A 656 -7.62 14.40 -36.10
CA TYR A 656 -6.94 14.25 -37.38
C TYR A 656 -6.10 12.96 -37.52
N LEU A 657 -5.85 12.23 -36.42
CA LEU A 657 -5.18 10.91 -36.45
C LEU A 657 -6.14 9.77 -36.16
N SER A 658 -7.23 10.03 -35.42
CA SER A 658 -8.17 8.99 -34.99
C SER A 658 -8.87 8.31 -36.16
N TRP A 659 -9.21 9.04 -37.24
CA TRP A 659 -9.86 8.45 -38.41
C TRP A 659 -9.00 7.38 -39.11
N ILE A 660 -7.67 7.53 -39.11
CA ILE A 660 -6.74 6.55 -39.69
C ILE A 660 -6.85 5.21 -38.96
N GLN A 661 -6.95 5.27 -37.62
CA GLN A 661 -7.15 4.07 -36.80
C GLN A 661 -8.49 3.41 -37.09
N TYR A 662 -9.58 4.18 -37.13
CA TYR A 662 -10.90 3.64 -37.46
C TYR A 662 -10.94 2.95 -38.83
N MET A 663 -10.25 3.51 -39.84
CA MET A 663 -10.11 2.89 -41.15
C MET A 663 -9.31 1.58 -41.11
N ASN A 664 -8.19 1.53 -40.39
CA ASN A 664 -7.38 0.32 -40.25
C ASN A 664 -8.16 -0.84 -39.61
N HIS A 665 -9.11 -0.51 -38.73
CA HIS A 665 -9.97 -1.49 -38.04
C HIS A 665 -11.28 -1.80 -38.79
N GLY A 666 -11.51 -1.20 -39.96
CA GLY A 666 -12.74 -1.40 -40.75
C GLY A 666 -13.99 -0.74 -40.15
N GLN A 667 -13.82 0.16 -39.19
CA GLN A 667 -14.90 0.95 -38.56
C GLN A 667 -15.16 2.23 -39.38
N TYR A 668 -15.65 2.05 -40.61
CA TYR A 668 -15.78 3.17 -41.56
C TYR A 668 -16.82 4.22 -41.14
N GLU A 669 -17.86 3.83 -40.40
CA GLU A 669 -18.87 4.78 -39.91
C GLU A 669 -18.28 5.77 -38.90
N ASP A 670 -17.49 5.28 -37.94
CA ASP A 670 -16.85 6.13 -36.92
C ASP A 670 -15.71 6.97 -37.53
N ALA A 671 -14.98 6.42 -38.52
CA ALA A 671 -14.02 7.19 -39.31
C ALA A 671 -14.70 8.37 -40.03
N SER A 672 -15.87 8.13 -40.62
CA SER A 672 -16.66 9.16 -41.31
C SER A 672 -17.11 10.26 -40.35
N LYS A 673 -17.67 9.91 -39.18
CA LYS A 673 -18.08 10.87 -38.15
C LYS A 673 -16.91 11.74 -37.66
N MET A 674 -15.75 11.13 -37.42
CA MET A 674 -14.56 11.86 -36.98
C MET A 674 -14.04 12.81 -38.06
N LEU A 675 -13.95 12.34 -39.31
CA LEU A 675 -13.54 13.19 -40.44
C LEU A 675 -14.51 14.34 -40.68
N TRP A 676 -15.82 14.13 -40.46
CA TRP A 676 -16.82 15.19 -40.54
C TRP A 676 -16.59 16.27 -39.48
N ASN A 677 -16.28 15.88 -38.24
CA ASN A 677 -15.94 16.84 -37.18
C ASN A 677 -14.65 17.60 -37.51
N VAL A 678 -13.61 16.91 -37.99
CA VAL A 678 -12.37 17.54 -38.45
C VAL A 678 -12.64 18.50 -39.60
N ALA A 679 -13.48 18.13 -40.57
CA ALA A 679 -13.87 19.03 -41.67
C ALA A 679 -14.62 20.28 -41.17
N ASN A 680 -15.37 20.17 -40.08
CA ASN A 680 -16.08 21.32 -39.50
C ASN A 680 -15.13 22.30 -38.80
N GLU A 681 -14.09 21.79 -38.15
CA GLU A 681 -13.05 22.58 -37.47
C GLU A 681 -11.97 23.13 -38.43
N GLU A 682 -11.76 22.49 -39.58
CA GLU A 682 -10.71 22.88 -40.52
C GLU A 682 -10.98 24.25 -41.15
N THR A 683 -9.97 25.10 -41.17
CA THR A 683 -10.06 26.47 -41.70
C THR A 683 -9.63 26.57 -43.16
N ASP A 684 -8.80 25.65 -43.65
CA ASP A 684 -8.33 25.60 -45.03
C ASP A 684 -9.36 24.89 -45.91
N LEU A 685 -9.82 25.57 -46.97
CA LEU A 685 -10.87 25.07 -47.85
C LEU A 685 -10.45 23.80 -48.61
N SER A 686 -9.17 23.69 -48.97
CA SER A 686 -8.65 22.52 -49.70
C SER A 686 -8.58 21.30 -48.79
N LYS A 687 -8.10 21.47 -47.56
CA LYS A 687 -8.09 20.39 -46.57
C LYS A 687 -9.50 19.99 -46.15
N GLN A 688 -10.40 20.95 -45.96
CA GLN A 688 -11.81 20.68 -45.72
C GLN A 688 -12.41 19.84 -46.84
N ALA A 689 -12.15 20.18 -48.11
CA ALA A 689 -12.62 19.41 -49.26
C ALA A 689 -12.13 17.95 -49.21
N ILE A 690 -10.87 17.73 -48.85
CA ILE A 690 -10.32 16.37 -48.67
C ILE A 690 -11.04 15.64 -47.53
N CYS A 691 -11.22 16.27 -46.37
CA CYS A 691 -11.91 15.66 -45.24
C CYS A 691 -13.37 15.31 -45.56
N VAL A 692 -14.11 16.17 -46.27
CA VAL A 692 -15.48 15.90 -46.74
C VAL A 692 -15.50 14.75 -47.74
N ALA A 693 -14.61 14.75 -48.74
CA ALA A 693 -14.54 13.67 -49.71
C ALA A 693 -14.19 12.31 -49.07
N VAL A 694 -13.20 12.27 -48.17
CA VAL A 694 -12.81 11.04 -47.48
C VAL A 694 -13.88 10.59 -46.48
N SER A 695 -14.57 11.52 -45.80
CA SER A 695 -15.69 11.16 -44.92
C SER A 695 -16.88 10.57 -45.69
N LYS A 696 -17.21 11.12 -46.87
CA LYS A 696 -18.22 10.57 -47.79
C LYS A 696 -17.82 9.16 -48.27
N LEU A 697 -16.56 8.97 -48.69
CA LEU A 697 -16.05 7.65 -49.09
C LEU A 697 -16.05 6.63 -47.95
N ALA A 698 -15.71 7.04 -46.72
CA ALA A 698 -15.80 6.19 -45.54
C ALA A 698 -17.26 5.84 -45.24
N TYR A 699 -18.17 6.81 -45.34
CA TYR A 699 -19.60 6.58 -45.14
C TYR A 699 -20.18 5.60 -46.16
N LEU A 700 -19.85 5.75 -47.44
CA LEU A 700 -20.28 4.85 -48.52
C LEU A 700 -19.77 3.41 -48.34
N ASN A 701 -18.58 3.25 -47.78
CA ASN A 701 -18.03 1.93 -47.44
C ASN A 701 -18.64 1.34 -46.15
N SER A 702 -19.30 2.16 -45.33
CA SER A 702 -20.06 1.69 -44.19
C SER A 702 -21.36 1.04 -44.67
N LYS A 703 -21.72 -0.12 -44.12
CA LYS A 703 -23.00 -0.78 -44.41
C LYS A 703 -24.14 -0.19 -43.56
N ALA A 704 -24.17 1.13 -43.41
CA ALA A 704 -25.16 1.83 -42.61
C ALA A 704 -26.56 1.70 -43.22
N ALA A 705 -27.61 1.71 -42.39
CA ALA A 705 -29.00 1.58 -42.84
C ALA A 705 -29.57 2.90 -43.43
N ASP A 706 -29.03 4.05 -43.01
CA ASP A 706 -29.54 5.39 -43.32
C ASP A 706 -28.67 6.10 -44.39
N LEU A 707 -28.28 5.35 -45.43
CA LEU A 707 -27.31 5.85 -46.42
C LEU A 707 -27.80 7.08 -47.18
N GLU A 708 -29.07 7.16 -47.54
CA GLU A 708 -29.60 8.23 -48.41
C GLU A 708 -29.68 9.60 -47.68
N GLU A 709 -30.33 9.67 -46.51
CA GLU A 709 -30.53 10.92 -45.76
C GLU A 709 -29.22 11.61 -45.33
N LYS A 710 -28.19 10.83 -44.97
CA LYS A 710 -26.88 11.40 -44.60
C LYS A 710 -25.98 11.68 -45.79
N LEU A 711 -26.26 11.12 -46.97
CA LEU A 711 -25.48 11.39 -48.18
C LEU A 711 -25.76 12.80 -48.71
N GLU A 712 -27.01 13.26 -48.61
CA GLU A 712 -27.42 14.63 -48.94
C GLU A 712 -26.64 15.68 -48.16
N ILE A 713 -26.31 15.40 -46.89
CA ILE A 713 -25.49 16.28 -46.04
C ILE A 713 -24.09 16.46 -46.61
N PHE A 714 -23.45 15.38 -47.09
CA PHE A 714 -22.13 15.45 -47.68
C PHE A 714 -22.16 16.17 -49.04
N GLU A 715 -23.20 15.93 -49.84
CA GLU A 715 -23.39 16.59 -51.14
C GLU A 715 -23.58 18.10 -50.98
N THR A 716 -24.42 18.51 -50.04
CA THR A 716 -24.62 19.94 -49.74
C THR A 716 -23.32 20.62 -49.28
N ALA A 717 -22.50 19.94 -48.47
CA ALA A 717 -21.20 20.46 -48.06
C ALA A 717 -20.19 20.51 -49.22
N GLU A 718 -20.24 19.56 -50.15
CA GLU A 718 -19.43 19.53 -51.37
C GLU A 718 -19.82 20.70 -52.30
N ASP A 719 -21.10 20.93 -52.52
CA ASP A 719 -21.64 22.04 -53.32
C ASP A 719 -21.17 23.41 -52.78
N PHE A 720 -21.23 23.59 -51.46
CA PHE A 720 -20.74 24.79 -50.80
C PHE A 720 -19.24 25.06 -51.05
N ILE A 721 -18.42 24.00 -51.05
CA ILE A 721 -16.98 24.10 -51.32
C ILE A 721 -16.73 24.39 -52.80
N VAL A 722 -17.46 23.73 -53.70
CA VAL A 722 -17.37 23.94 -55.15
C VAL A 722 -17.71 25.39 -55.50
N GLN A 723 -18.76 25.95 -54.91
CA GLN A 723 -19.16 27.33 -55.17
C GLN A 723 -18.14 28.35 -54.65
N GLN A 724 -17.57 28.15 -53.46
CA GLN A 724 -16.48 29.00 -52.99
C GLN A 724 -15.29 28.99 -53.95
N LYS A 725 -14.90 27.82 -54.44
CA LYS A 725 -13.82 27.69 -55.42
C LYS A 725 -14.17 28.37 -56.75
N SER A 726 -15.41 28.24 -57.23
CA SER A 726 -15.87 28.92 -58.44
C SER A 726 -15.78 30.44 -58.32
N ILE A 727 -16.23 31.01 -57.20
CA ILE A 727 -16.14 32.47 -56.96
C ILE A 727 -14.68 32.91 -56.90
N TYR A 728 -13.83 32.12 -56.25
CA TYR A 728 -12.39 32.40 -56.17
C TYR A 728 -11.74 32.37 -57.56
N ASP A 729 -12.01 31.34 -58.36
CA ASP A 729 -11.48 31.20 -59.72
C ASP A 729 -11.96 32.32 -60.64
N ASP A 730 -13.23 32.74 -60.50
CA ASP A 730 -13.78 33.89 -61.22
C ASP A 730 -13.05 35.18 -60.85
N PHE A 731 -12.80 35.43 -59.57
CA PHE A 731 -12.02 36.59 -59.14
C PHE A 731 -10.58 36.54 -59.64
N LEU A 732 -9.93 35.38 -59.59
CA LEU A 732 -8.58 35.20 -60.13
C LEU A 732 -8.53 35.51 -61.62
N SER A 733 -9.47 34.97 -62.41
CA SER A 733 -9.50 35.19 -63.86
C SER A 733 -9.62 36.69 -64.21
N ARG A 734 -10.40 37.44 -63.43
CA ARG A 734 -10.62 38.87 -63.62
C ARG A 734 -9.42 39.71 -63.18
N LEU A 735 -8.78 39.36 -62.06
CA LEU A 735 -7.52 40.01 -61.62
C LEU A 735 -6.42 39.84 -62.67
N VAL A 736 -6.26 38.62 -63.19
CA VAL A 736 -5.29 38.31 -64.26
C VAL A 736 -5.60 39.08 -65.53
N SER A 737 -6.88 39.23 -65.90
CA SER A 737 -7.29 39.98 -67.09
C SER A 737 -6.93 41.48 -67.03
N GLU A 738 -6.85 42.04 -65.83
CA GLU A 738 -6.46 43.44 -65.56
C GLU A 738 -4.95 43.61 -65.31
N GLY A 739 -4.17 42.52 -65.41
CA GLY A 739 -2.72 42.53 -65.21
C GLY A 739 -2.29 42.68 -63.74
N ILE A 740 -3.20 42.42 -62.80
CA ILE A 740 -2.90 42.37 -61.36
C ILE A 740 -2.37 40.97 -61.05
N ASP A 741 -1.25 40.90 -60.33
CA ASP A 741 -0.66 39.62 -59.92
C ASP A 741 -1.36 39.12 -58.63
N PRO A 742 -2.14 38.03 -58.72
CA PRO A 742 -2.92 37.55 -57.59
C PRO A 742 -2.06 37.01 -56.44
N GLU A 743 -0.82 36.58 -56.69
CA GLU A 743 0.04 35.97 -55.66
C GLU A 743 0.82 37.00 -54.83
N ASN A 744 1.13 38.16 -55.40
CA ASN A 744 2.07 39.11 -54.80
C ASN A 744 1.42 40.31 -54.09
N ASN A 745 0.20 40.72 -54.47
CA ASN A 745 -0.43 41.95 -53.95
C ASN A 745 -1.85 41.73 -53.42
N MET A 746 -1.98 41.03 -52.28
CA MET A 746 -3.28 40.74 -51.65
C MET A 746 -4.12 41.98 -51.28
N GLU A 747 -3.46 43.09 -50.90
CA GLU A 747 -4.17 44.34 -50.60
C GLU A 747 -4.72 45.00 -51.88
N GLU A 748 -3.98 44.96 -52.98
CA GLU A 748 -4.43 45.47 -54.28
C GLU A 748 -5.56 44.61 -54.83
N ASN A 749 -5.44 43.28 -54.77
CA ASN A 749 -6.49 42.32 -55.11
C ASN A 749 -7.79 42.62 -54.36
N PHE A 750 -7.66 42.82 -53.04
CA PHE A 750 -8.79 43.14 -52.18
C PHE A 750 -9.45 44.46 -52.58
N SER A 751 -8.66 45.54 -52.75
CA SER A 751 -9.22 46.85 -53.14
C SER A 751 -9.90 46.82 -54.49
N PHE A 752 -9.30 46.14 -55.46
CA PHE A 752 -9.85 46.00 -56.81
C PHE A 752 -11.19 45.26 -56.78
N ILE A 753 -11.28 44.14 -56.05
CA ILE A 753 -12.51 43.36 -55.96
C ILE A 753 -13.62 44.16 -55.26
N LEU A 754 -13.29 44.84 -54.16
CA LEU A 754 -14.25 45.64 -53.41
C LEU A 754 -14.81 46.81 -54.24
N GLU A 755 -13.95 47.52 -54.97
CA GLU A 755 -14.36 48.67 -55.78
C GLU A 755 -15.15 48.27 -57.03
N ASN A 756 -14.77 47.18 -57.71
CA ASN A 756 -15.41 46.81 -58.97
C ASN A 756 -16.66 45.92 -58.79
N PHE A 757 -16.62 44.97 -57.85
CA PHE A 757 -17.71 44.01 -57.67
C PHE A 757 -18.65 44.36 -56.53
N TYR A 758 -18.31 45.30 -55.65
CA TYR A 758 -19.15 45.63 -54.50
C TYR A 758 -19.42 47.13 -54.34
N SER A 759 -19.20 47.96 -55.37
CA SER A 759 -19.43 49.40 -55.31
C SER A 759 -20.84 49.78 -54.82
N GLY A 760 -21.88 49.07 -55.26
CA GLY A 760 -23.25 49.30 -54.80
C GLY A 760 -23.43 49.07 -53.30
N ALA A 761 -22.78 48.03 -52.75
CA ALA A 761 -22.77 47.76 -51.33
C ALA A 761 -21.93 48.78 -50.54
N VAL A 762 -20.82 49.27 -51.11
CA VAL A 762 -19.98 50.31 -50.48
C VAL A 762 -20.71 51.66 -50.39
N GLU A 763 -21.50 52.01 -51.40
CA GLU A 763 -22.24 53.27 -51.45
C GLU A 763 -23.56 53.22 -50.66
N GLY A 764 -24.34 52.14 -50.81
CA GLY A 764 -25.69 52.00 -50.24
C GLY A 764 -25.80 51.21 -48.94
N SER A 765 -24.83 50.34 -48.62
CA SER A 765 -24.94 49.34 -47.54
C SER A 765 -23.71 49.31 -46.62
N LYS A 766 -23.29 50.49 -46.13
CA LYS A 766 -22.08 50.67 -45.29
C LYS A 766 -21.99 49.75 -44.07
N ALA A 767 -23.13 49.33 -43.52
CA ALA A 767 -23.19 48.43 -42.37
C ALA A 767 -22.65 47.01 -42.67
N LEU A 768 -22.71 46.56 -43.92
CA LEU A 768 -22.30 45.20 -44.34
C LEU A 768 -20.92 45.14 -45.00
N VAL A 769 -20.35 46.29 -45.35
CA VAL A 769 -18.97 46.39 -45.85
C VAL A 769 -17.95 45.67 -44.96
N PRO A 770 -18.02 45.72 -43.60
CA PRO A 770 -17.12 44.95 -42.75
C PRO A 770 -17.24 43.43 -42.93
N VAL A 771 -18.46 42.91 -43.13
CA VAL A 771 -18.72 41.48 -43.35
C VAL A 771 -18.15 41.05 -44.69
N ILE A 772 -18.50 41.79 -45.75
CA ILE A 772 -18.01 41.52 -47.12
C ILE A 772 -16.48 41.59 -47.15
N LYS A 773 -15.89 42.61 -46.53
CA LYS A 773 -14.44 42.77 -46.46
C LYS A 773 -13.75 41.54 -45.86
N ARG A 774 -14.28 41.06 -44.73
CA ARG A 774 -13.69 39.91 -44.04
C ARG A 774 -13.89 38.61 -44.83
N ALA A 775 -15.08 38.41 -45.38
CA ALA A 775 -15.38 37.24 -46.19
C ALA A 775 -14.51 37.19 -47.45
N LEU A 776 -14.30 38.31 -48.14
CA LEU A 776 -13.37 38.39 -49.26
C LEU A 776 -11.92 38.09 -48.85
N GLN A 777 -11.48 38.59 -47.70
CA GLN A 777 -10.14 38.27 -47.17
C GLN A 777 -9.98 36.77 -46.88
N LYS A 778 -11.00 36.12 -46.31
CA LYS A 778 -10.99 34.67 -46.08
C LYS A 778 -10.95 33.91 -47.42
N LEU A 779 -11.82 34.27 -48.36
CA LEU A 779 -11.92 33.64 -49.67
C LEU A 779 -10.60 33.74 -50.45
N LEU A 780 -9.98 34.92 -50.51
CA LEU A 780 -8.70 35.13 -51.21
C LEU A 780 -7.54 34.35 -50.57
N ASN A 781 -7.62 34.07 -49.27
CA ASN A 781 -6.66 33.22 -48.56
C ASN A 781 -7.01 31.72 -48.61
N LEU A 782 -7.99 31.31 -49.44
CA LEU A 782 -8.51 29.93 -49.52
C LEU A 782 -8.97 29.37 -48.16
N GLN A 783 -9.52 30.25 -47.31
CA GLN A 783 -10.11 29.87 -46.04
C GLN A 783 -11.62 29.62 -46.18
N LYS A 784 -12.12 28.68 -45.38
CA LYS A 784 -13.54 28.33 -45.26
C LYS A 784 -14.38 29.55 -44.89
N LEU A 785 -15.39 29.83 -45.71
CA LEU A 785 -16.44 30.79 -45.39
C LEU A 785 -17.54 30.14 -44.56
N GLN A 786 -18.17 30.93 -43.69
CA GLN A 786 -19.41 30.55 -43.04
C GLN A 786 -20.59 30.70 -44.01
N PHE A 787 -21.69 29.99 -43.75
CA PHE A 787 -22.87 30.03 -44.60
C PHE A 787 -23.39 31.46 -44.84
N GLY A 788 -23.54 32.25 -43.76
CA GLY A 788 -23.95 33.65 -43.87
C GLY A 788 -22.99 34.53 -44.68
N GLU A 789 -21.69 34.21 -44.68
CA GLU A 789 -20.68 34.96 -45.43
C GLU A 789 -20.79 34.72 -46.94
N ILE A 790 -20.94 33.46 -47.37
CA ILE A 790 -21.07 33.15 -48.82
C ILE A 790 -22.37 33.73 -49.39
N THR A 791 -23.49 33.60 -48.68
CA THR A 791 -24.79 34.10 -49.14
C THR A 791 -24.76 35.62 -49.25
N THR A 792 -24.01 36.29 -48.36
CA THR A 792 -23.82 37.74 -48.40
C THR A 792 -22.93 38.17 -49.54
N ILE A 793 -21.82 37.45 -49.78
CA ILE A 793 -20.92 37.69 -50.93
C ILE A 793 -21.70 37.60 -52.24
N LEU A 794 -22.52 36.57 -52.41
CA LEU A 794 -23.30 36.37 -53.64
C LEU A 794 -24.42 37.39 -53.80
N ALA A 795 -25.17 37.68 -52.73
CA ALA A 795 -26.33 38.57 -52.79
C ALA A 795 -25.99 40.06 -52.96
N TYR A 796 -24.76 40.48 -52.61
CA TYR A 796 -24.31 41.88 -52.72
C TYR A 796 -23.27 42.11 -53.82
N GLN A 797 -22.90 41.07 -54.57
CA GLN A 797 -22.03 41.24 -55.73
C GLN A 797 -22.81 42.00 -56.81
N ASN A 798 -22.23 43.09 -57.31
CA ASN A 798 -22.70 43.81 -58.48
C ASN A 798 -22.83 42.79 -59.63
N SER A 799 -24.07 42.58 -60.12
CA SER A 799 -24.39 41.55 -61.09
C SER A 799 -23.74 41.85 -62.44
N VAL A 800 -22.54 41.33 -62.66
CA VAL A 800 -21.96 41.15 -64.00
C VAL A 800 -22.17 39.69 -64.36
N GLY A 801 -23.39 39.38 -64.81
CA GLY A 801 -23.88 38.02 -65.00
C GLY A 801 -25.10 37.74 -64.13
N ASN A 802 -26.10 37.08 -64.73
CA ASN A 802 -27.44 36.92 -64.22
C ASN A 802 -27.59 35.81 -63.15
N ASP A 803 -26.50 35.14 -62.76
CA ASP A 803 -26.58 33.83 -62.08
C ASP A 803 -26.29 33.87 -60.58
N ASN A 804 -25.75 34.97 -60.03
CA ASN A 804 -25.31 35.05 -58.63
C ASN A 804 -26.48 34.91 -57.62
N PHE A 805 -27.63 35.53 -57.91
CA PHE A 805 -28.82 35.41 -57.07
C PHE A 805 -29.42 34.01 -57.13
N PHE A 806 -29.35 33.35 -58.29
CA PHE A 806 -29.79 31.97 -58.46
C PHE A 806 -28.89 31.02 -57.66
N ALA A 807 -27.56 31.17 -57.78
CA ALA A 807 -26.60 30.36 -57.05
C ALA A 807 -26.72 30.55 -55.51
N ALA A 808 -27.08 31.75 -55.04
CA ALA A 808 -27.38 31.98 -53.63
C ALA A 808 -28.70 31.35 -53.19
N TRP A 809 -29.75 31.41 -54.03
CA TRP A 809 -31.03 30.74 -53.77
C TRP A 809 -30.85 29.22 -53.71
N GLU A 810 -30.10 28.66 -54.66
CA GLU A 810 -29.80 27.24 -54.77
C GLU A 810 -29.12 26.69 -53.51
N LEU A 811 -28.11 27.40 -52.99
CA LEU A 811 -27.47 27.04 -51.73
C LEU A 811 -28.44 26.99 -50.56
N ILE A 812 -29.29 28.01 -50.41
CA ILE A 812 -30.21 28.09 -49.29
C ILE A 812 -31.24 26.96 -49.38
N GLN A 813 -31.75 26.66 -50.58
CA GLN A 813 -32.69 25.56 -50.78
C GLN A 813 -32.05 24.20 -50.50
N ALA A 814 -30.84 23.95 -51.02
CA ALA A 814 -30.11 22.72 -50.72
C ALA A 814 -29.88 22.52 -49.20
N THR A 815 -29.61 23.61 -48.46
CA THR A 815 -29.49 23.54 -46.99
C THR A 815 -30.81 23.35 -46.25
N LEU A 816 -31.93 23.85 -46.79
CA LEU A 816 -33.27 23.62 -46.25
C LEU A 816 -33.71 22.16 -46.43
N ASP A 817 -33.46 21.61 -47.61
CA ASP A 817 -33.85 20.24 -47.97
C ASP A 817 -33.05 19.20 -47.17
N SER A 818 -31.76 19.44 -46.94
CA SER A 818 -30.86 18.52 -46.24
C SER A 818 -31.02 18.45 -44.71
N GLN A 819 -31.94 19.24 -44.12
CA GLN A 819 -32.21 19.30 -42.67
C GLN A 819 -30.95 19.38 -41.78
N ILE A 820 -29.90 20.07 -42.26
CA ILE A 820 -28.64 20.16 -41.54
C ILE A 820 -28.86 21.00 -40.27
N ASN A 821 -28.78 20.34 -39.11
CA ASN A 821 -29.00 20.91 -37.77
C ASN A 821 -28.07 22.07 -37.36
N SER A 822 -27.23 22.61 -38.26
CA SER A 822 -26.29 23.69 -37.94
C SER A 822 -26.91 25.09 -38.03
N VAL A 823 -27.97 25.28 -38.83
CA VAL A 823 -28.64 26.57 -39.00
C VAL A 823 -30.14 26.38 -38.80
N SER A 824 -30.79 27.29 -38.06
CA SER A 824 -32.23 27.20 -37.83
C SER A 824 -33.01 27.44 -39.13
N ASN A 825 -34.08 26.67 -39.37
CA ASN A 825 -34.92 26.85 -40.56
C ASN A 825 -35.47 28.29 -40.66
N GLN A 826 -35.71 28.94 -39.52
CA GLN A 826 -36.12 30.35 -39.45
C GLN A 826 -35.05 31.29 -40.04
N VAL A 827 -33.78 31.03 -39.79
CA VAL A 827 -32.66 31.80 -40.37
C VAL A 827 -32.56 31.57 -41.88
N LEU A 828 -32.70 30.32 -42.33
CA LEU A 828 -32.65 29.98 -43.76
C LEU A 828 -33.80 30.65 -44.53
N GLU A 829 -35.03 30.57 -44.01
CA GLU A 829 -36.20 31.26 -44.57
C GLU A 829 -35.98 32.79 -44.60
N TYR A 830 -35.42 33.35 -43.53
CA TYR A 830 -35.11 34.78 -43.46
C TYR A 830 -34.10 35.22 -44.54
N GLN A 831 -33.03 34.45 -44.75
CA GLN A 831 -32.05 34.74 -45.78
C GLN A 831 -32.62 34.57 -47.19
N LEU A 832 -33.48 33.56 -47.42
CA LEU A 832 -34.19 33.35 -48.68
C LEU A 832 -35.04 34.58 -49.04
N VAL A 833 -35.86 35.07 -48.09
CA VAL A 833 -36.67 36.29 -48.25
C VAL A 833 -35.78 37.51 -48.52
N GLY A 834 -34.61 37.58 -47.86
CA GLY A 834 -33.61 38.61 -48.09
C GLY A 834 -33.03 38.61 -49.52
N ILE A 835 -32.76 37.44 -50.10
CA ILE A 835 -32.30 37.30 -51.49
C ILE A 835 -33.38 37.80 -52.45
N TRP A 836 -34.64 37.36 -52.28
CA TRP A 836 -35.75 37.83 -53.12
C TRP A 836 -35.94 39.33 -53.03
N ARG A 837 -35.90 39.92 -51.82
CA ARG A 837 -36.00 41.37 -51.63
C ARG A 837 -34.93 42.11 -52.43
N LYS A 838 -33.68 41.65 -52.40
CA LYS A 838 -32.59 42.29 -53.14
C LYS A 838 -32.65 42.09 -54.63
N CYS A 839 -33.06 40.91 -55.07
CA CYS A 839 -33.29 40.64 -56.49
C CYS A 839 -34.26 41.70 -57.06
N TRP A 840 -35.38 41.98 -56.36
CA TRP A 840 -36.29 43.06 -56.74
C TRP A 840 -35.69 44.46 -56.66
N LEU A 841 -34.82 44.75 -55.69
CA LEU A 841 -34.19 46.07 -55.55
C LEU A 841 -33.03 46.31 -56.52
N SER A 842 -32.48 45.25 -57.12
CA SER A 842 -31.31 45.34 -58.00
C SER A 842 -31.61 45.93 -59.38
N ASP A 843 -32.85 45.78 -59.86
CA ASP A 843 -33.31 46.27 -61.16
C ASP A 843 -34.04 47.62 -61.02
N ASP A 844 -33.90 48.53 -61.99
CA ASP A 844 -34.61 49.82 -61.99
C ASP A 844 -36.03 49.70 -62.58
N TRP A 845 -36.96 49.26 -61.74
CA TRP A 845 -38.36 49.06 -62.12
C TRP A 845 -39.10 50.34 -62.51
N ASN A 846 -38.67 51.51 -62.04
CA ASN A 846 -39.31 52.77 -62.41
C ASN A 846 -38.95 53.14 -63.86
N GLU A 847 -37.68 52.95 -64.25
CA GLU A 847 -37.25 53.11 -65.64
C GLU A 847 -37.97 52.11 -66.55
N LEU A 848 -38.12 50.84 -66.12
CA LEU A 848 -38.89 49.85 -66.88
C LEU A 848 -40.36 50.22 -67.04
N CYS A 849 -40.99 50.76 -65.99
CA CYS A 849 -42.37 51.24 -66.06
C CYS A 849 -42.54 52.43 -67.00
N GLU A 850 -41.58 53.36 -67.04
CA GLU A 850 -41.60 54.49 -67.99
C GLU A 850 -41.34 54.01 -69.43
N ARG A 851 -40.37 53.12 -69.62
CA ARG A 851 -40.07 52.49 -70.92
C ARG A 851 -41.24 51.68 -71.45
N SER A 852 -42.00 51.00 -70.59
CA SER A 852 -43.19 50.23 -71.00
C SER A 852 -44.27 51.05 -71.70
N GLN A 853 -44.26 52.37 -71.56
CA GLN A 853 -45.20 53.28 -72.23
C GLN A 853 -44.73 53.72 -73.62
N THR A 854 -43.47 53.46 -73.98
CA THR A 854 -42.80 54.01 -75.16
C THR A 854 -42.15 52.99 -76.08
N VAL A 855 -41.92 51.76 -75.59
CA VAL A 855 -41.18 50.67 -76.25
C VAL A 855 -42.15 49.57 -76.74
N SER A 856 -41.76 48.78 -77.74
CA SER A 856 -42.58 47.65 -78.24
C SER A 856 -42.60 46.46 -77.28
N ASP A 857 -43.62 45.60 -77.38
CA ASP A 857 -43.75 44.41 -76.52
C ASP A 857 -42.57 43.44 -76.66
N GLU A 858 -41.97 43.32 -77.84
CA GLU A 858 -40.80 42.46 -78.10
C GLU A 858 -39.55 42.97 -77.39
N GLU A 859 -39.26 44.27 -77.51
CA GLU A 859 -38.16 44.93 -76.82
C GLU A 859 -38.37 44.92 -75.30
N LEU A 860 -39.61 45.02 -74.83
CA LEU A 860 -39.93 44.92 -73.40
C LEU A 860 -39.65 43.50 -72.86
N ILE A 861 -39.95 42.45 -73.63
CA ILE A 861 -39.62 41.07 -73.27
C ILE A 861 -38.11 40.87 -73.24
N GLU A 862 -37.35 41.41 -74.20
CA GLU A 862 -35.89 41.32 -74.19
C GLU A 862 -35.26 42.01 -72.98
N VAL A 863 -35.78 43.18 -72.60
CA VAL A 863 -35.33 43.87 -71.39
C VAL A 863 -35.74 43.11 -70.12
N LEU A 864 -36.94 42.51 -70.07
CA LEU A 864 -37.34 41.63 -68.97
C LEU A 864 -36.42 40.41 -68.84
N LYS A 865 -35.99 39.81 -69.96
CA LYS A 865 -35.04 38.69 -69.96
C LYS A 865 -33.67 39.05 -69.39
N GLN A 866 -33.31 40.33 -69.42
CA GLN A 866 -32.05 40.84 -68.87
C GLN A 866 -32.14 41.16 -67.36
N THR A 867 -33.32 41.09 -66.75
CA THR A 867 -33.49 41.34 -65.30
C THR A 867 -33.00 40.18 -64.45
N ASN A 868 -32.55 40.49 -63.23
CA ASN A 868 -32.08 39.49 -62.27
C ASN A 868 -33.23 38.58 -61.78
N ILE A 869 -34.48 39.07 -61.77
CA ILE A 869 -35.63 38.25 -61.40
C ILE A 869 -35.93 37.18 -62.45
N TYR A 870 -35.80 37.51 -63.74
CA TYR A 870 -36.03 36.55 -64.81
C TYR A 870 -35.00 35.42 -64.78
N SER A 871 -33.73 35.72 -64.50
CA SER A 871 -32.69 34.70 -64.45
C SER A 871 -32.84 33.73 -63.29
N VAL A 872 -33.18 34.23 -62.10
CA VAL A 872 -33.48 33.37 -60.94
C VAL A 872 -34.66 32.46 -61.26
N ILE A 873 -35.74 33.00 -61.83
CA ILE A 873 -36.91 32.20 -62.19
C ILE A 873 -36.56 31.19 -63.28
N ASN A 874 -35.81 31.58 -64.31
CA ASN A 874 -35.41 30.68 -65.40
C ASN A 874 -34.55 29.52 -64.89
N GLY A 875 -33.55 29.79 -64.03
CA GLY A 875 -32.73 28.75 -63.41
C GLY A 875 -33.54 27.78 -62.54
N ILE A 876 -34.57 28.28 -61.84
CA ILE A 876 -35.49 27.42 -61.07
C ILE A 876 -36.27 26.48 -62.00
N TYR A 877 -36.77 26.96 -63.14
CA TYR A 877 -37.50 26.14 -64.11
C TYR A 877 -36.58 25.14 -64.83
N GLU A 878 -35.34 25.50 -65.15
CA GLU A 878 -34.36 24.59 -65.75
C GLU A 878 -34.03 23.38 -64.86
N LYS A 879 -34.13 23.54 -63.54
CA LYS A 879 -33.94 22.44 -62.58
C LYS A 879 -35.09 21.43 -62.49
N ASN A 880 -36.23 21.67 -63.15
CA ASN A 880 -37.39 20.76 -63.16
C ASN A 880 -37.84 20.27 -61.77
N LEU A 881 -37.89 21.17 -60.78
CA LEU A 881 -38.32 20.84 -59.41
C LEU A 881 -39.85 20.58 -59.34
N PRO A 882 -40.32 19.70 -58.43
CA PRO A 882 -41.76 19.49 -58.20
C PRO A 882 -42.48 20.80 -57.87
N GLU A 883 -43.69 21.03 -58.39
CA GLU A 883 -44.45 22.28 -58.19
C GLU A 883 -44.70 22.61 -56.70
N ASP A 884 -44.66 21.61 -55.82
CA ASP A 884 -44.82 21.76 -54.36
C ASP A 884 -43.53 22.25 -53.64
N HIS A 885 -42.36 22.22 -54.29
CA HIS A 885 -41.07 22.56 -53.67
C HIS A 885 -40.60 24.00 -53.90
N VAL A 886 -41.21 24.75 -54.82
CA VAL A 886 -40.78 26.11 -55.13
C VAL A 886 -41.93 27.11 -54.96
N GLN A 887 -42.03 27.71 -53.78
CA GLN A 887 -42.86 28.89 -53.57
C GLN A 887 -42.08 30.13 -53.99
N ILE A 888 -42.36 30.66 -55.18
CA ILE A 888 -41.87 31.98 -55.59
C ILE A 888 -42.74 33.03 -54.88
N PRO A 889 -42.19 33.79 -53.91
CA PRO A 889 -42.99 34.72 -53.11
C PRO A 889 -43.47 35.90 -53.97
N SER A 890 -44.72 36.32 -53.78
CA SER A 890 -45.22 37.54 -54.40
C SER A 890 -44.46 38.74 -53.82
N PRO A 891 -44.15 39.80 -54.58
CA PRO A 891 -43.38 40.94 -54.10
C PRO A 891 -44.01 41.62 -52.89
N GLY A 892 -45.35 41.59 -52.79
CA GLY A 892 -46.10 42.13 -51.64
C GLY A 892 -46.10 41.24 -50.40
N ASP A 893 -45.75 39.96 -50.52
CA ASP A 893 -45.72 38.98 -49.43
C ASP A 893 -44.31 38.83 -48.83
N ILE A 894 -43.29 39.42 -49.45
CA ILE A 894 -41.92 39.51 -48.94
C ILE A 894 -41.93 40.45 -47.72
N ALA A 895 -41.99 39.88 -46.52
CA ALA A 895 -41.97 40.61 -45.26
C ALA A 895 -40.71 40.32 -44.46
N LEU A 896 -40.14 41.35 -43.84
CA LEU A 896 -39.01 41.19 -42.93
C LEU A 896 -39.49 40.63 -41.59
N ASP A 897 -39.04 39.44 -41.22
CA ASP A 897 -39.27 38.90 -39.88
C ASP A 897 -38.33 39.59 -38.87
N THR A 898 -38.89 40.26 -37.87
CA THR A 898 -38.13 40.95 -36.82
C THR A 898 -37.79 40.08 -35.62
N THR A 899 -38.26 38.82 -35.61
CA THR A 899 -38.03 37.88 -34.50
C THR A 899 -36.73 37.08 -34.64
N VAL A 900 -36.11 37.09 -35.82
CA VAL A 900 -34.86 36.38 -36.11
C VAL A 900 -33.66 37.10 -35.52
N ASP A 901 -32.83 36.35 -34.79
CA ASP A 901 -31.58 36.86 -34.25
C ASP A 901 -30.48 36.86 -35.33
N LEU A 902 -30.11 38.07 -35.80
CA LEU A 902 -29.06 38.23 -36.80
C LEU A 902 -27.66 37.82 -36.30
N SER A 903 -27.47 37.63 -35.00
CA SER A 903 -26.22 37.09 -34.46
C SER A 903 -25.99 35.63 -34.84
N GLU A 904 -27.04 34.86 -35.15
CA GLU A 904 -26.90 33.50 -35.68
C GLU A 904 -26.32 33.48 -37.11
N ILE A 905 -26.63 34.52 -37.90
CA ILE A 905 -26.18 34.66 -39.29
C ILE A 905 -24.78 35.26 -39.35
N TYR A 906 -24.52 36.25 -38.49
CA TYR A 906 -23.27 37.01 -38.43
C TYR A 906 -22.68 36.99 -37.02
N PRO A 907 -22.20 35.83 -36.52
CA PRO A 907 -21.72 35.68 -35.14
C PRO A 907 -20.52 36.57 -34.82
N GLU A 908 -19.82 37.05 -35.83
CA GLU A 908 -18.61 37.86 -35.70
C GLU A 908 -18.89 39.38 -35.64
N LEU A 909 -20.15 39.82 -35.73
CA LEU A 909 -20.52 41.23 -35.63
C LEU A 909 -20.84 41.62 -34.18
N THR A 910 -20.48 42.85 -33.81
CA THR A 910 -20.90 43.41 -32.50
C THR A 910 -22.40 43.71 -32.49
N GLN A 911 -23.00 43.77 -31.31
CA GLN A 911 -24.43 44.12 -31.17
C GLN A 911 -24.76 45.49 -31.82
N GLU A 912 -23.84 46.44 -31.79
CA GLU A 912 -23.99 47.74 -32.46
C GLU A 912 -23.98 47.60 -34.00
N GLN A 913 -23.08 46.79 -34.55
CA GLN A 913 -23.03 46.50 -35.97
C GLN A 913 -24.29 45.74 -36.43
N ILE A 914 -24.76 44.78 -35.64
CA ILE A 914 -26.01 44.06 -35.89
C ILE A 914 -27.19 45.02 -35.96
N ALA A 915 -27.30 45.98 -35.03
CA ALA A 915 -28.37 46.99 -35.06
C ALA A 915 -28.33 47.85 -36.33
N HIS A 916 -27.14 48.19 -36.82
CA HIS A 916 -26.99 48.89 -38.10
C HIS A 916 -27.40 48.04 -39.31
N VAL A 917 -27.11 46.73 -39.30
CA VAL A 917 -27.58 45.79 -40.33
C VAL A 917 -29.10 45.62 -40.30
N GLN A 918 -29.70 45.54 -39.10
CA GLN A 918 -31.17 45.49 -38.95
C GLN A 918 -31.84 46.73 -39.54
N LEU A 919 -31.28 47.91 -39.28
CA LEU A 919 -31.80 49.17 -39.82
C LEU A 919 -31.70 49.19 -41.35
N LEU A 920 -30.57 48.74 -41.92
CA LEU A 920 -30.41 48.62 -43.37
C LEU A 920 -31.49 47.71 -43.98
N PHE A 921 -31.75 46.54 -43.38
CA PHE A 921 -32.78 45.63 -43.89
C PHE A 921 -34.20 46.21 -43.78
N GLN A 922 -34.47 47.05 -42.78
CA GLN A 922 -35.74 47.80 -42.68
C GLN A 922 -35.86 48.86 -43.78
N GLU A 923 -34.77 49.55 -44.11
CA GLU A 923 -34.73 50.51 -45.22
C GLU A 923 -34.95 49.81 -46.58
N GLU A 924 -34.29 48.68 -46.82
CA GLU A 924 -34.53 47.83 -47.99
C GLU A 924 -36.01 47.40 -48.10
N GLN A 925 -36.61 46.99 -46.97
CA GLN A 925 -38.02 46.59 -46.93
C GLN A 925 -38.95 47.77 -47.31
N HIS A 926 -38.71 48.95 -46.76
CA HIS A 926 -39.49 50.13 -47.11
C HIS A 926 -39.29 50.58 -48.56
N ALA A 927 -38.10 50.38 -49.13
CA ALA A 927 -37.86 50.63 -50.55
C ALA A 927 -38.69 49.68 -51.42
N LEU A 928 -38.72 48.38 -51.08
CA LEU A 928 -39.53 47.39 -51.79
C LEU A 928 -41.03 47.73 -51.69
N GLU A 929 -41.54 48.08 -50.51
CA GLU A 929 -42.94 48.47 -50.32
C GLU A 929 -43.36 49.68 -51.19
N ARG A 930 -42.44 50.63 -51.43
CA ARG A 930 -42.67 51.77 -52.33
C ARG A 930 -42.72 51.31 -53.78
N LEU A 931 -41.82 50.42 -54.19
CA LEU A 931 -41.79 49.87 -55.55
C LEU A 931 -43.04 49.02 -55.84
N VAL A 932 -43.49 48.18 -54.90
CA VAL A 932 -44.73 47.40 -55.05
C VAL A 932 -45.94 48.33 -55.30
N LYS A 933 -46.02 49.47 -54.59
CA LYS A 933 -47.09 50.46 -54.77
C LYS A 933 -47.01 51.22 -56.09
N ASN A 934 -45.81 51.48 -56.60
CA ASN A 934 -45.59 52.37 -57.74
C ASN A 934 -45.43 51.63 -59.09
N ALA A 935 -44.85 50.43 -59.09
CA ALA A 935 -44.30 49.78 -60.29
C ALA A 935 -45.04 48.50 -60.73
N ARG A 936 -46.23 48.19 -60.17
CA ARG A 936 -47.05 47.00 -60.54
C ARG A 936 -46.25 45.69 -60.65
N LEU A 937 -45.32 45.45 -59.72
CA LEU A 937 -44.37 44.33 -59.76
C LEU A 937 -45.04 42.96 -59.89
N ASP A 938 -46.22 42.76 -59.32
CA ASP A 938 -46.99 41.50 -59.45
C ASP A 938 -47.34 41.15 -60.91
N GLN A 939 -47.50 42.15 -61.78
CA GLN A 939 -47.80 41.92 -63.21
C GLN A 939 -46.55 41.46 -63.96
N TYR A 940 -45.39 42.06 -63.66
CA TYR A 940 -44.12 41.67 -64.25
C TYR A 940 -43.67 40.28 -63.77
N LEU A 941 -43.90 39.93 -62.50
CA LEU A 941 -43.65 38.58 -62.00
C LEU A 941 -44.44 37.53 -62.79
N ARG A 942 -45.74 37.77 -63.03
CA ARG A 942 -46.58 36.86 -63.84
C ARG A 942 -46.08 36.72 -65.27
N GLN A 943 -45.64 37.81 -65.89
CA GLN A 943 -45.07 37.77 -67.23
C GLN A 943 -43.77 36.98 -67.27
N CYS A 944 -42.86 37.18 -66.31
CA CYS A 944 -41.62 36.41 -66.22
C CYS A 944 -41.89 34.90 -66.07
N MET A 945 -42.84 34.52 -65.21
CA MET A 945 -43.24 33.12 -65.05
C MET A 945 -43.81 32.51 -66.33
N VAL A 946 -44.66 33.24 -67.06
CA VAL A 946 -45.22 32.76 -68.34
C VAL A 946 -44.12 32.60 -69.39
N LEU A 947 -43.20 33.57 -69.48
CA LEU A 947 -42.07 33.51 -70.40
C LEU A 947 -41.17 32.31 -70.12
N CYS A 948 -40.81 32.05 -68.85
CA CYS A 948 -39.96 30.91 -68.45
C CYS A 948 -40.65 29.56 -68.69
N LYS A 949 -41.95 29.45 -68.42
CA LYS A 949 -42.73 28.24 -68.76
C LYS A 949 -42.76 27.98 -70.25
N SER A 950 -42.98 29.03 -71.06
CA SER A 950 -43.01 28.88 -72.52
C SER A 950 -41.65 28.56 -73.14
N SER A 951 -40.55 29.06 -72.57
CA SER A 951 -39.19 28.75 -73.06
C SER A 951 -38.76 27.34 -72.71
N THR A 952 -39.12 26.83 -71.53
CA THR A 952 -38.85 25.44 -71.12
C THR A 952 -39.74 24.44 -71.87
N GLU A 953 -41.02 24.75 -72.10
CA GLU A 953 -41.90 23.91 -72.94
C GLU A 953 -41.41 23.83 -74.41
N MET A 954 -40.91 24.93 -74.99
CA MET A 954 -40.31 24.90 -76.34
C MET A 954 -38.99 24.13 -76.41
N GLN A 955 -38.20 24.09 -75.34
CA GLN A 955 -36.97 23.29 -75.26
C GLN A 955 -37.20 21.79 -75.05
N ILE A 956 -38.38 21.39 -74.57
CA ILE A 956 -38.77 19.98 -74.38
C ILE A 956 -39.39 19.38 -75.66
N ASP A 957 -39.96 20.22 -76.53
CA ASP A 957 -40.56 19.83 -77.82
C ASP A 957 -39.55 19.82 -79.00
N GLU A 958 -38.30 20.31 -78.81
CA GLU A 958 -37.14 20.10 -79.71
C GLU A 958 -36.31 18.87 -79.28
#